data_AF-A0A853A755-F1
#
_entry.id   AF-A0A853A755-F1
#
_cell.length_a   1.000
_cell.length_b   1.000
_cell.length_c   1.000
_cell.angle_alpha   90.00
_cell.angle_beta   90.00
_cell.angle_gamma   90.00
#
_symmetry.space_group_name_H-M   'P 1'
#
loop_
_entity.id
_entity.type
_entity.pdbx_description
1 polymer ?
#
loop_
_entity_poly.entity_id
_entity_poly.type
_entity_poly.pdbx_seq_one_letter_code
_entity_poly.pdbx_strand_id
1 'polypeptide(L)'
;MTTTTHPRTRTTGRRRTPRAAGRALSAVGAVLLLLSGAGLAVTTPPALADEAAPGGPTESAMTLNGPAGTEFEDLSVTVSKTEDLINEAITVSWTGGAETRGPGIKPMGVNYLQIMQCWGDSPQGPERDQCQWGSSEDLTGGDKAWLRDITRHRNSPGVASDPLEEYYTEGPLAGQLRAGVGGISYGSAEADADPGTVPNVTPQVRFRPASGAEPSLSSYTNPYYNRNTTNEIAFGRTAADGTGLEHFEVQTDREATGLGCGEEISAPGGGTTPRNCWLVVVPRGEHEVDGTYMAGDEPSSILHSSPLSLSNWQHRLVFPLSFRSVESACELGADERRMTGSELVAEATVSWQAHMCRTTDTVYGYTSNADGVARSTLASTSDSAPGMAFATEPLDPAMLPEGQRVSYAPVALSGATVAFNIVVNPALGASEEITARRGQYMERMRLTPRLVAKLLTQFYRSSSPGGSDYLRGNPEHLFADPEFQAINPHFAGLTGHDGAADMVVSIARTDAVTALWRWIDADPDARAWLDGEPDPAGYVVNPTYLEMALPQDGIPKNDPGCQPRTDLIPIPLCLSNWSAYVDDFREAAYYARRGDNNRNASWEPQPPQRWKAMGPQARDKHLVITFTDTASAHRYGLQTAELLNAAGEYVAPTEESLRAGVAAMVDSPVPGVRQVDPEAEAEGAYPLTMLTYAGVNRTRLDDRTRGEYADFLEYAVGDGQVPGVREGQLPPGYVPLPEAEVEQAMATVECLRDEDACPDPVEPGGDPTPGDGSPPPGTGGSSPAGGGDGGAAPQSVGGAGAGTTGGTGGGSTGAGGGDGAAAGGGSPSPSTAPAATGPDGGEGGTTAATTVAQTPANPLGRLRLALWICAVTGALAVVAGPILTRLARETASGTLAAAERPGPRSAAAPS
;
A
#
# COMPACT_ATOMS: atom_id res chain seq x y z
N MET A 1 -49.35 -1.38 34.77
CA MET A 1 -50.74 -0.88 34.86
C MET A 1 -51.18 -0.58 33.42
N THR A 2 -52.27 -1.09 32.85
CA THR A 2 -53.22 -2.13 33.31
C THR A 2 -54.02 -2.62 32.08
N THR A 3 -54.03 -3.93 31.78
CA THR A 3 -55.17 -4.78 31.33
C THR A 3 -56.08 -4.35 30.13
N THR A 4 -56.64 -5.22 29.26
CA THR A 4 -57.11 -6.62 29.43
C THR A 4 -57.49 -7.30 28.09
N THR A 5 -57.11 -8.59 27.86
CA THR A 5 -57.89 -9.77 27.31
C THR A 5 -58.88 -9.63 26.11
N HIS A 6 -59.18 -10.61 25.21
CA HIS A 6 -58.92 -12.07 24.96
C HIS A 6 -59.70 -12.50 23.66
N PRO A 7 -59.88 -13.80 23.23
CA PRO A 7 -59.05 -15.04 23.28
C PRO A 7 -59.12 -15.99 22.03
N ARG A 8 -58.39 -17.12 22.08
CA ARG A 8 -58.63 -18.44 21.40
C ARG A 8 -58.37 -18.54 19.87
N THR A 9 -57.91 -19.67 19.30
CA THR A 9 -58.04 -21.10 19.73
C THR A 9 -56.85 -21.99 19.30
N ARG A 10 -56.54 -23.06 20.06
CA ARG A 10 -55.64 -24.18 19.68
C ARG A 10 -56.42 -25.27 18.93
N THR A 11 -55.75 -26.02 18.02
CA THR A 11 -55.86 -27.50 18.02
C THR A 11 -54.67 -28.20 17.37
N THR A 12 -54.32 -29.37 17.91
CA THR A 12 -53.24 -30.27 17.50
C THR A 12 -53.78 -31.46 16.69
N GLY A 13 -52.98 -32.02 15.78
CA GLY A 13 -53.29 -33.26 15.05
C GLY A 13 -52.02 -34.04 14.69
N ARG A 14 -52.00 -35.36 14.91
CA ARG A 14 -50.77 -36.18 14.92
C ARG A 14 -50.96 -37.51 14.17
N ARG A 15 -49.91 -37.95 13.45
CA ARG A 15 -49.57 -39.36 13.08
C ARG A 15 -50.47 -40.12 12.07
N ARG A 16 -49.88 -40.60 10.95
CA ARG A 16 -49.40 -42.00 10.69
C ARG A 16 -49.34 -42.36 9.19
N THR A 17 -48.34 -43.18 8.83
CA THR A 17 -48.16 -43.89 7.55
C THR A 17 -48.99 -45.21 7.52
N PRO A 18 -49.16 -45.89 6.35
CA PRO A 18 -48.21 -46.93 5.91
C PRO A 18 -48.06 -47.12 4.36
N ARG A 19 -47.31 -48.18 3.98
CA ARG A 19 -46.79 -48.53 2.62
C ARG A 19 -47.68 -49.49 1.79
N ALA A 20 -47.55 -49.44 0.45
CA ALA A 20 -47.44 -50.59 -0.49
C ALA A 20 -47.13 -50.01 -1.92
N ALA A 21 -46.20 -50.44 -2.78
CA ALA A 21 -45.60 -51.74 -3.16
C ALA A 21 -46.33 -52.47 -4.33
N GLY A 22 -45.67 -52.55 -5.50
CA GLY A 22 -46.10 -53.33 -6.68
C GLY A 22 -45.04 -53.32 -7.80
N ARG A 23 -44.66 -54.49 -8.32
CA ARG A 23 -43.59 -54.71 -9.34
C ARG A 23 -44.18 -55.31 -10.63
N ALA A 24 -43.54 -55.09 -11.78
CA ALA A 24 -43.52 -56.05 -12.89
C ALA A 24 -42.23 -55.94 -13.74
N LEU A 25 -41.58 -57.08 -13.97
CA LEU A 25 -40.45 -57.37 -14.88
C LEU A 25 -41.03 -57.92 -16.22
N SER A 26 -40.33 -58.24 -17.32
CA SER A 26 -38.99 -57.99 -17.94
C SER A 26 -38.98 -58.74 -19.29
N ALA A 27 -37.98 -58.50 -20.16
CA ALA A 27 -37.27 -59.46 -21.06
C ALA A 27 -36.99 -58.90 -22.48
N VAL A 28 -35.96 -59.30 -23.25
CA VAL A 28 -34.66 -59.99 -23.02
C VAL A 28 -33.83 -59.72 -24.30
N GLY A 29 -32.50 -59.59 -24.22
CA GLY A 29 -31.63 -59.57 -25.40
C GLY A 29 -30.17 -59.28 -25.05
N ALA A 30 -29.35 -60.30 -24.85
CA ALA A 30 -27.93 -60.21 -24.46
C ALA A 30 -27.05 -61.03 -25.43
N VAL A 31 -25.73 -61.08 -25.14
CA VAL A 31 -24.65 -61.81 -25.86
C VAL A 31 -24.01 -60.96 -26.97
N LEU A 32 -22.69 -60.69 -27.03
CA LEU A 32 -21.52 -61.16 -26.26
C LEU A 32 -20.38 -60.11 -26.32
N LEU A 33 -19.64 -59.87 -25.23
CA LEU A 33 -18.25 -59.40 -25.29
C LEU A 33 -17.49 -59.83 -24.03
N LEU A 34 -16.22 -60.16 -24.19
CA LEU A 34 -15.32 -60.71 -23.16
C LEU A 34 -14.26 -59.69 -22.75
N LEU A 35 -13.67 -59.95 -21.58
CA LEU A 35 -12.45 -59.38 -20.98
C LEU A 35 -12.65 -58.23 -19.97
N SER A 36 -12.55 -58.67 -18.72
CA SER A 36 -12.46 -57.97 -17.44
C SER A 36 -11.34 -56.93 -17.34
N GLY A 37 -11.61 -55.80 -16.67
CA GLY A 37 -10.55 -54.88 -16.24
C GLY A 37 -10.95 -53.46 -15.86
N ALA A 38 -12.10 -53.23 -15.20
CA ALA A 38 -12.46 -51.89 -14.72
C ALA A 38 -13.14 -51.95 -13.33
N GLY A 39 -12.42 -51.52 -12.30
CA GLY A 39 -13.04 -51.11 -11.05
C GLY A 39 -13.71 -49.75 -11.26
N LEU A 40 -14.91 -49.55 -10.71
CA LEU A 40 -15.51 -48.22 -10.66
C LEU A 40 -14.68 -47.34 -9.72
N ALA A 41 -13.78 -46.54 -10.30
CA ALA A 41 -13.24 -45.38 -9.62
C ALA A 41 -14.39 -44.40 -9.39
N VAL A 42 -14.81 -44.25 -8.12
CA VAL A 42 -15.56 -43.07 -7.71
C VAL A 42 -14.59 -41.91 -7.86
N THR A 43 -14.74 -41.12 -8.93
CA THR A 43 -14.04 -39.85 -9.07
C THR A 43 -14.63 -38.89 -8.05
N THR A 44 -14.06 -38.90 -6.84
CA THR A 44 -14.03 -37.70 -6.02
C THR A 44 -13.52 -36.56 -6.91
N PRO A 45 -14.14 -35.36 -6.88
CA PRO A 45 -13.49 -34.20 -7.48
C PRO A 45 -12.08 -34.12 -6.87
N PRO A 46 -11.05 -33.75 -7.65
CA PRO A 46 -9.76 -33.45 -7.06
C PRO A 46 -9.98 -32.42 -5.95
N ALA A 47 -9.33 -32.63 -4.80
CA ALA A 47 -9.18 -31.52 -3.87
C ALA A 47 -8.53 -30.39 -4.67
N LEU A 48 -9.18 -29.22 -4.68
CA LEU A 48 -8.53 -27.99 -5.13
C LEU A 48 -7.21 -27.93 -4.38
N ALA A 49 -6.10 -27.77 -5.10
CA ALA A 49 -4.83 -27.55 -4.44
C ALA A 49 -4.97 -26.30 -3.58
N ASP A 50 -4.58 -26.39 -2.30
CA ASP A 50 -4.33 -25.21 -1.48
C ASP A 50 -3.16 -24.48 -2.13
N GLU A 51 -3.49 -23.52 -2.98
CA GLU A 51 -2.53 -22.58 -3.53
C GLU A 51 -2.01 -21.75 -2.36
N ALA A 52 -0.71 -21.82 -2.09
CA ALA A 52 -0.15 -21.20 -0.91
C ALA A 52 -0.36 -19.68 -0.96
N ALA A 53 -1.11 -19.14 0.01
CA ALA A 53 -1.21 -17.71 0.21
C ALA A 53 0.21 -17.09 0.27
N PRO A 54 0.42 -15.88 -0.30
CA PRO A 54 1.73 -15.25 -0.30
C PRO A 54 2.28 -15.14 1.13
N GLY A 55 3.56 -15.52 1.31
CA GLY A 55 4.19 -15.56 2.63
C GLY A 55 4.00 -16.87 3.42
N GLY A 56 4.08 -18.02 2.75
CA GLY A 56 4.29 -19.33 3.40
C GLY A 56 5.57 -19.38 4.25
N PRO A 57 5.74 -20.39 5.14
CA PRO A 57 6.86 -20.45 6.07
C PRO A 57 8.22 -20.56 5.35
N THR A 58 9.16 -19.69 5.73
CA THR A 58 10.55 -19.68 5.27
C THR A 58 11.43 -20.60 6.13
N GLU A 59 12.73 -20.68 5.82
CA GLU A 59 13.72 -21.35 6.69
C GLU A 59 13.84 -20.70 8.08
N SER A 60 13.45 -19.43 8.22
CA SER A 60 13.36 -18.70 9.50
C SER A 60 11.94 -18.67 10.09
N ALA A 61 11.05 -19.58 9.70
CA ALA A 61 9.77 -19.74 10.36
C ALA A 61 9.95 -20.23 11.82
N MET A 62 9.20 -19.66 12.76
CA MET A 62 9.32 -19.95 14.18
C MET A 62 7.97 -20.20 14.83
N THR A 63 7.86 -21.26 15.63
CA THR A 63 6.66 -21.61 16.40
C THR A 63 6.93 -21.52 17.90
N LEU A 64 6.02 -20.90 18.65
CA LEU A 64 6.01 -20.85 20.11
C LEU A 64 4.67 -21.34 20.66
N ASN A 65 4.72 -22.10 21.75
CA ASN A 65 3.54 -22.60 22.46
C ASN A 65 3.21 -21.70 23.66
N GLY A 66 1.93 -21.65 24.03
CA GLY A 66 1.44 -20.92 25.19
C GLY A 66 2.00 -21.43 26.53
N PRO A 67 1.93 -20.63 27.60
CA PRO A 67 2.48 -21.01 28.90
C PRO A 67 1.78 -22.24 29.50
N ALA A 68 2.54 -23.30 29.77
CA ALA A 68 2.03 -24.53 30.37
C ALA A 68 1.37 -24.29 31.74
N GLY A 69 0.26 -24.99 32.01
CA GLY A 69 -0.53 -24.82 33.24
C GLY A 69 -1.34 -23.53 33.30
N THR A 70 -1.56 -22.87 32.16
CA THR A 70 -2.47 -21.73 32.00
C THR A 70 -3.57 -22.07 30.99
N GLU A 71 -4.62 -21.24 30.87
CA GLU A 71 -5.70 -21.46 29.88
C GLU A 71 -5.23 -21.39 28.41
N PHE A 72 -3.95 -21.06 28.17
CA PHE A 72 -3.33 -20.99 26.84
C PHE A 72 -2.40 -22.17 26.54
N GLU A 73 -2.34 -23.22 27.35
CA GLU A 73 -1.32 -24.29 27.19
C GLU A 73 -1.41 -25.08 25.87
N ASP A 74 -2.61 -25.14 25.25
CA ASP A 74 -2.83 -25.74 23.94
C ASP A 74 -2.55 -24.79 22.76
N LEU A 75 -2.37 -23.49 22.99
CA LEU A 75 -2.14 -22.49 21.95
C LEU A 75 -0.75 -22.67 21.32
N SER A 76 -0.68 -22.80 20.01
CA SER A 76 0.56 -22.82 19.23
C SER A 76 0.54 -21.73 18.17
N VAL A 77 1.43 -20.75 18.26
CA VAL A 77 1.53 -19.61 17.33
C VAL A 77 2.78 -19.74 16.47
N THR A 78 2.63 -19.61 15.15
CA THR A 78 3.71 -19.68 14.16
C THR A 78 3.85 -18.35 13.42
N VAL A 79 5.08 -17.85 13.34
CA VAL A 79 5.48 -16.71 12.51
C VAL A 79 6.21 -17.25 11.29
N SER A 80 5.79 -16.88 10.08
CA SER A 80 6.31 -17.46 8.83
C SER A 80 7.74 -17.06 8.47
N LYS A 81 8.23 -15.93 8.97
CA LYS A 81 9.59 -15.40 8.73
C LYS A 81 10.03 -14.54 9.91
N THR A 82 11.22 -14.80 10.48
CA THR A 82 11.80 -13.98 11.56
C THR A 82 13.14 -13.34 11.23
N GLU A 83 13.75 -13.70 10.09
CA GLU A 83 15.07 -13.21 9.67
C GLU A 83 15.05 -12.59 8.26
N ASP A 84 16.05 -11.76 7.93
CA ASP A 84 16.15 -10.98 6.68
C ASP A 84 14.92 -10.10 6.41
N LEU A 85 14.35 -9.52 7.47
CA LEU A 85 13.13 -8.71 7.39
C LEU A 85 13.39 -7.30 6.84
N ILE A 86 12.42 -6.81 6.07
CA ILE A 86 12.26 -5.40 5.66
C ILE A 86 10.88 -4.91 6.08
N ASN A 87 10.39 -3.78 5.55
CA ASN A 87 8.97 -3.47 5.61
C ASN A 87 8.18 -4.38 4.66
N GLU A 88 7.60 -5.45 5.20
CA GLU A 88 6.85 -6.48 4.49
C GLU A 88 5.76 -7.05 5.42
N ALA A 89 4.83 -7.83 4.88
CA ALA A 89 3.89 -8.60 5.69
C ALA A 89 4.45 -10.00 5.99
N ILE A 90 4.43 -10.37 7.27
CA ILE A 90 4.69 -11.74 7.73
C ILE A 90 3.39 -12.40 8.16
N THR A 91 3.24 -13.67 7.84
CA THR A 91 2.07 -14.45 8.24
C THR A 91 2.24 -14.92 9.69
N VAL A 92 1.29 -14.56 10.55
CA VAL A 92 1.16 -15.02 11.93
C VAL A 92 -0.07 -15.91 12.00
N SER A 93 0.14 -17.22 12.15
CA SER A 93 -0.94 -18.21 12.23
C SER A 93 -0.94 -18.89 13.60
N TRP A 94 -2.08 -19.41 14.03
CA TRP A 94 -2.17 -20.16 15.28
C TRP A 94 -3.18 -21.29 15.22
N THR A 95 -2.99 -22.25 16.13
CA THR A 95 -3.87 -23.40 16.37
C THR A 95 -4.04 -23.63 17.87
N GLY A 96 -5.07 -24.38 18.27
CA GLY A 96 -5.33 -24.70 19.68
C GLY A 96 -5.86 -23.54 20.52
N GLY A 97 -6.24 -22.42 19.90
CA GLY A 97 -6.95 -21.35 20.60
C GLY A 97 -8.41 -21.71 20.86
N ALA A 98 -9.02 -21.09 21.88
CA ALA A 98 -10.47 -21.11 22.02
C ALA A 98 -11.12 -20.16 21.00
N GLU A 99 -12.35 -20.47 20.55
CA GLU A 99 -13.12 -19.64 19.63
C GLU A 99 -13.34 -18.22 20.18
N THR A 100 -13.07 -17.19 19.39
CA THR A 100 -13.36 -15.80 19.76
C THR A 100 -14.85 -15.56 19.85
N ARG A 101 -15.32 -15.10 21.02
CA ARG A 101 -16.74 -14.83 21.29
C ARG A 101 -16.93 -13.43 21.85
N GLY A 102 -18.14 -12.89 21.71
CA GLY A 102 -18.51 -11.59 22.29
C GLY A 102 -19.91 -11.11 21.90
N PRO A 103 -20.52 -10.20 22.67
CA PRO A 103 -21.90 -9.80 22.49
C PRO A 103 -22.09 -8.79 21.35
N GLY A 104 -22.75 -9.21 20.27
CA GLY A 104 -23.33 -8.32 19.25
C GLY A 104 -22.37 -7.30 18.64
N ILE A 105 -22.45 -6.04 19.09
CA ILE A 105 -21.59 -4.93 18.63
C ILE A 105 -20.14 -5.02 19.13
N LYS A 106 -19.85 -5.93 20.07
CA LYS A 106 -18.51 -6.23 20.58
C LYS A 106 -18.13 -7.69 20.25
N PRO A 107 -17.90 -8.06 18.97
CA PRO A 107 -17.65 -9.44 18.57
C PRO A 107 -16.24 -9.97 18.91
N MET A 108 -15.40 -9.15 19.57
CA MET A 108 -14.07 -9.49 20.09
C MET A 108 -14.07 -9.36 21.63
N GLY A 109 -14.91 -10.15 22.31
CA GLY A 109 -15.11 -10.06 23.76
C GLY A 109 -14.09 -10.84 24.59
N VAL A 110 -13.84 -12.08 24.21
CA VAL A 110 -12.93 -13.07 24.84
C VAL A 110 -12.25 -13.93 23.78
N ASN A 111 -11.19 -14.66 24.15
CA ASN A 111 -10.54 -15.68 23.31
C ASN A 111 -9.97 -15.14 21.98
N TYR A 112 -9.08 -14.14 22.05
CA TYR A 112 -8.43 -13.51 20.90
C TYR A 112 -6.94 -13.25 21.17
N LEU A 113 -6.16 -12.98 20.12
CA LEU A 113 -4.75 -12.60 20.25
C LEU A 113 -4.56 -11.09 20.08
N GLN A 114 -3.56 -10.54 20.75
CA GLN A 114 -3.16 -9.13 20.62
C GLN A 114 -1.70 -9.09 20.18
N ILE A 115 -1.44 -8.58 18.97
CA ILE A 115 -0.15 -8.72 18.30
C ILE A 115 0.47 -7.33 18.10
N MET A 116 1.73 -7.15 18.46
CA MET A 116 2.41 -5.86 18.42
C MET A 116 3.90 -6.02 18.12
N GLN A 117 4.47 -5.04 17.41
CA GLN A 117 5.91 -4.95 17.25
C GLN A 117 6.51 -4.14 18.41
N CYS A 118 7.65 -4.58 18.91
CA CYS A 118 8.39 -3.92 19.97
C CYS A 118 9.87 -3.85 19.62
N TRP A 119 10.58 -2.89 20.19
CA TRP A 119 12.04 -2.86 20.16
C TRP A 119 12.61 -3.32 21.52
N GLY A 120 13.89 -3.65 21.56
CA GLY A 120 14.57 -3.88 22.84
C GLY A 120 15.84 -4.70 22.69
N ASP A 121 16.95 -4.16 23.20
CA ASP A 121 18.28 -4.77 23.05
C ASP A 121 18.53 -5.90 24.09
N SER A 122 17.53 -6.23 24.90
CA SER A 122 17.58 -7.28 25.91
C SER A 122 17.35 -8.67 25.29
N PRO A 123 18.23 -9.67 25.51
CA PRO A 123 18.00 -11.03 25.03
C PRO A 123 16.87 -11.76 25.77
N GLN A 124 16.26 -11.15 26.80
CA GLN A 124 15.03 -11.65 27.43
C GLN A 124 13.74 -11.15 26.76
N GLY A 125 13.86 -10.40 25.65
CA GLY A 125 12.72 -9.76 24.99
C GLY A 125 12.44 -8.34 25.50
N PRO A 126 11.40 -7.70 24.95
CA PRO A 126 11.09 -6.30 25.21
C PRO A 126 10.38 -6.07 26.55
N GLU A 127 10.57 -4.89 27.12
CA GLU A 127 9.72 -4.35 28.17
C GLU A 127 8.39 -3.84 27.58
N ARG A 128 7.32 -3.85 28.38
CA ARG A 128 5.97 -3.43 27.94
C ARG A 128 5.87 -1.97 27.47
N ASP A 129 6.80 -1.12 27.89
CA ASP A 129 6.87 0.27 27.44
C ASP A 129 7.56 0.42 26.07
N GLN A 130 8.23 -0.62 25.55
CA GLN A 130 8.93 -0.60 24.26
C GLN A 130 8.07 -1.08 23.07
N CYS A 131 6.80 -1.38 23.31
CA CYS A 131 5.88 -1.94 22.31
C CYS A 131 4.96 -0.90 21.68
N GLN A 132 4.84 -0.93 20.36
CA GLN A 132 3.92 -0.11 19.57
C GLN A 132 2.49 -0.64 19.75
N TRP A 133 1.73 0.03 20.62
CA TRP A 133 0.38 -0.34 21.03
C TRP A 133 -0.43 0.87 21.49
N GLY A 134 -1.74 0.85 21.36
CA GLY A 134 -2.65 1.80 21.99
C GLY A 134 -3.28 2.84 21.07
N SER A 135 -3.27 2.61 19.76
CA SER A 135 -3.66 3.64 18.78
C SER A 135 -4.61 3.17 17.68
N SER A 136 -4.97 1.90 17.62
CA SER A 136 -5.87 1.31 16.61
C SER A 136 -7.29 1.90 16.54
N GLU A 137 -7.79 2.49 17.63
CA GLU A 137 -9.19 2.89 17.83
C GLU A 137 -10.22 1.76 17.53
N ASP A 138 -9.81 0.49 17.61
CA ASP A 138 -10.70 -0.63 17.29
C ASP A 138 -11.74 -0.82 18.41
N LEU A 139 -12.99 -0.51 18.08
CA LEU A 139 -14.12 -0.59 19.01
C LEU A 139 -14.82 -1.96 19.02
N THR A 140 -14.27 -3.01 18.41
CA THR A 140 -14.88 -4.36 18.37
C THR A 140 -14.71 -5.16 19.67
N GLY A 141 -13.78 -4.77 20.54
CA GLY A 141 -13.59 -5.35 21.88
C GLY A 141 -13.76 -4.33 23.02
N GLY A 142 -13.32 -4.68 24.23
CA GLY A 142 -13.56 -3.85 25.43
C GLY A 142 -12.73 -2.56 25.51
N ASP A 143 -13.28 -1.57 26.21
CA ASP A 143 -12.86 -0.16 26.14
C ASP A 143 -11.37 0.15 26.40
N LYS A 144 -10.64 -0.66 27.19
CA LYS A 144 -9.19 -0.45 27.43
C LYS A 144 -8.32 -1.55 26.82
N ALA A 145 -8.91 -2.56 26.17
CA ALA A 145 -8.17 -3.68 25.60
C ALA A 145 -7.27 -3.26 24.44
N TRP A 146 -7.65 -2.21 23.71
CA TRP A 146 -6.87 -1.57 22.63
C TRP A 146 -6.10 -0.32 23.08
N LEU A 147 -6.04 -0.03 24.40
CA LEU A 147 -5.35 1.14 24.96
C LEU A 147 -4.12 0.75 25.79
N ARG A 148 -3.34 1.75 26.23
CA ARG A 148 -2.20 1.60 27.16
C ARG A 148 -2.56 1.82 28.65
N ASP A 149 -3.85 2.01 28.93
CA ASP A 149 -4.39 2.24 30.28
C ASP A 149 -4.41 0.93 31.08
N ILE A 150 -3.74 0.92 32.24
CA ILE A 150 -3.68 -0.26 33.13
C ILE A 150 -4.67 -0.19 34.30
N THR A 151 -5.56 0.83 34.32
CA THR A 151 -6.66 0.97 35.29
C THR A 151 -7.89 1.60 34.63
N ARG A 152 -9.10 1.35 35.17
CA ARG A 152 -10.33 2.10 34.81
C ARG A 152 -10.66 3.12 35.90
N HIS A 153 -11.31 4.22 35.55
CA HIS A 153 -11.68 5.29 36.48
C HIS A 153 -12.40 4.79 37.74
N ARG A 154 -12.04 5.38 38.89
CA ARG A 154 -12.51 5.07 40.26
C ARG A 154 -14.03 5.09 40.51
N ASN A 155 -14.83 5.51 39.53
CA ASN A 155 -16.24 5.87 39.68
C ASN A 155 -17.23 4.88 39.04
N SER A 156 -16.76 3.74 38.54
CA SER A 156 -17.63 2.63 38.09
C SER A 156 -17.52 1.45 39.06
N PRO A 157 -18.62 0.97 39.68
CA PRO A 157 -18.58 -0.20 40.56
C PRO A 157 -18.40 -1.50 39.76
N GLY A 158 -17.55 -2.41 40.25
CA GLY A 158 -17.28 -3.73 39.64
C GLY A 158 -16.10 -3.74 38.66
N VAL A 159 -14.94 -3.21 39.07
CA VAL A 159 -13.77 -3.01 38.19
C VAL A 159 -12.53 -3.70 38.76
N ALA A 160 -11.92 -4.53 37.92
CA ALA A 160 -10.62 -5.14 38.13
C ALA A 160 -9.50 -4.09 38.16
N SER A 161 -8.84 -3.94 39.31
CA SER A 161 -7.46 -3.47 39.36
C SER A 161 -6.54 -4.68 39.24
N ASP A 162 -5.59 -4.67 38.30
CA ASP A 162 -4.62 -5.77 38.17
C ASP A 162 -3.86 -5.96 39.51
N PRO A 163 -4.01 -7.13 40.17
CA PRO A 163 -3.45 -7.39 41.50
C PRO A 163 -1.92 -7.55 41.49
N LEU A 164 -1.30 -7.68 40.31
CA LEU A 164 0.16 -7.72 40.16
C LEU A 164 0.77 -6.32 40.01
N GLU A 165 -0.01 -5.28 39.73
CA GLU A 165 0.48 -3.90 39.73
C GLU A 165 0.61 -3.37 41.17
N GLU A 166 1.78 -2.88 41.54
CA GLU A 166 2.15 -2.49 42.92
C GLU A 166 1.42 -1.22 43.45
N TYR A 167 0.35 -0.75 42.80
CA TYR A 167 -0.27 0.55 43.02
C TYR A 167 -1.16 0.71 44.27
N TYR A 168 -1.14 -0.26 45.19
CA TYR A 168 -2.07 -0.32 46.33
C TYR A 168 -1.42 -0.56 47.72
N THR A 169 -0.19 -0.13 47.95
CA THR A 169 0.32 0.02 49.34
C THR A 169 -0.05 1.40 49.90
N GLU A 170 -0.97 1.41 50.87
CA GLU A 170 -1.46 2.64 51.52
C GLU A 170 -0.35 3.46 52.20
N GLY A 171 -0.39 4.79 52.03
CA GLY A 171 0.49 5.69 52.79
C GLY A 171 0.19 7.18 52.55
N PRO A 172 0.38 8.08 53.54
CA PRO A 172 0.14 9.52 53.40
C PRO A 172 1.07 10.28 52.43
N LEU A 173 1.86 9.57 51.61
CA LEU A 173 2.93 10.11 50.75
C LEU A 173 2.60 10.04 49.25
N ALA A 174 1.32 9.93 48.88
CA ALA A 174 0.86 10.03 47.50
C ALA A 174 1.20 11.37 46.79
N GLY A 175 1.74 12.35 47.52
CA GLY A 175 2.20 13.65 46.99
C GLY A 175 3.69 13.74 46.65
N GLN A 176 4.49 12.67 46.73
CA GLN A 176 5.91 12.71 46.35
C GLN A 176 6.27 11.65 45.31
N LEU A 177 6.20 12.11 44.05
CA LEU A 177 6.82 11.56 42.86
C LEU A 177 8.15 10.83 43.15
N ARG A 178 8.17 9.52 42.92
CA ARG A 178 9.41 8.82 42.56
C ARG A 178 9.40 8.59 41.06
N ALA A 179 10.33 9.24 40.37
CA ALA A 179 10.77 8.80 39.07
C ALA A 179 11.43 7.40 39.20
N GLY A 180 11.30 6.56 38.17
CA GLY A 180 12.14 5.37 38.02
C GLY A 180 11.53 4.01 38.41
N VAL A 181 10.25 3.75 38.14
CA VAL A 181 9.72 2.37 38.08
C VAL A 181 9.00 2.17 36.73
N GLY A 182 9.68 1.47 35.81
CA GLY A 182 9.09 0.77 34.65
C GLY A 182 8.13 1.55 33.74
N GLY A 183 8.52 2.72 33.21
CA GLY A 183 7.83 3.39 32.10
C GLY A 183 6.45 4.01 32.39
N ILE A 184 5.96 3.93 33.64
CA ILE A 184 4.65 4.46 34.03
C ILE A 184 4.80 5.86 34.63
N SER A 185 3.92 6.79 34.26
CA SER A 185 3.61 7.90 35.19
C SER A 185 2.20 8.44 35.00
N TYR A 186 1.86 9.30 35.93
CA TYR A 186 0.62 10.02 36.06
C TYR A 186 0.66 11.27 35.18
N GLY A 187 -0.28 11.38 34.23
CA GLY A 187 -0.50 12.59 33.43
C GLY A 187 -0.62 13.84 34.32
N SER A 188 0.06 14.91 33.91
CA SER A 188 0.18 16.13 34.73
C SER A 188 -1.17 16.80 34.96
N ALA A 189 -1.50 17.02 36.23
CA ALA A 189 -2.55 17.96 36.58
C ALA A 189 -2.19 19.37 36.09
N GLU A 190 -3.15 20.08 35.53
CA GLU A 190 -3.07 21.53 35.42
C GLU A 190 -2.89 22.11 36.84
N ALA A 191 -1.95 23.03 37.02
CA ALA A 191 -1.44 23.41 38.34
C ALA A 191 -2.43 24.21 39.22
N ASP A 192 -3.64 24.46 38.73
CA ASP A 192 -4.70 25.27 39.37
C ASP A 192 -5.90 24.44 39.87
N ALA A 193 -5.76 23.10 39.99
CA ALA A 193 -6.82 22.26 40.55
C ALA A 193 -7.07 22.55 42.05
N ASP A 194 -8.33 22.87 42.39
CA ASP A 194 -8.82 23.16 43.74
C ASP A 194 -8.41 22.05 44.75
N PRO A 195 -7.85 22.36 45.94
CA PRO A 195 -7.41 21.38 46.95
C PRO A 195 -8.58 20.58 47.56
N GLY A 196 -9.08 19.63 46.76
CA GLY A 196 -10.27 18.82 47.00
C GLY A 196 -10.64 17.97 45.77
N THR A 197 -10.31 18.44 44.56
CA THR A 197 -10.36 17.63 43.33
C THR A 197 -9.04 16.88 43.15
N VAL A 198 -9.06 15.56 43.36
CA VAL A 198 -7.96 14.70 42.90
C VAL A 198 -7.99 14.72 41.37
N PRO A 199 -6.89 15.09 40.68
CA PRO A 199 -6.82 15.02 39.23
C PRO A 199 -7.12 13.59 38.76
N ASN A 200 -7.88 13.46 37.68
CA ASN A 200 -8.46 12.18 37.27
C ASN A 200 -7.42 11.36 36.47
N VAL A 201 -6.30 11.04 37.11
CA VAL A 201 -5.13 10.47 36.43
C VAL A 201 -5.22 8.96 36.35
N THR A 202 -5.22 8.45 35.12
CA THR A 202 -5.20 7.01 34.81
C THR A 202 -3.75 6.54 34.65
N PRO A 203 -3.26 5.62 35.51
CA PRO A 203 -2.04 4.87 35.25
C PRO A 203 -1.97 4.27 33.84
N GLN A 204 -0.87 4.53 33.16
CA GLN A 204 -0.61 4.13 31.77
C GLN A 204 0.84 3.66 31.62
N VAL A 205 1.02 2.56 30.90
CA VAL A 205 2.35 2.13 30.41
C VAL A 205 2.64 3.00 29.20
N ARG A 206 3.51 4.00 29.27
CA ARG A 206 3.78 4.83 28.08
C ARG A 206 4.61 4.10 27.03
N PHE A 207 4.70 4.66 25.82
CA PHE A 207 5.67 4.19 24.83
C PHE A 207 7.00 4.92 25.03
N ARG A 208 8.09 4.16 25.13
CA ARG A 208 9.47 4.63 25.20
C ARG A 208 10.13 4.24 23.87
N PRO A 209 10.60 5.20 23.05
CA PRO A 209 11.19 4.93 21.74
C PRO A 209 12.63 4.41 21.83
N ALA A 210 13.10 3.73 20.76
CA ALA A 210 14.46 3.22 20.62
C ALA A 210 15.54 4.31 20.71
N SER A 211 15.22 5.54 20.29
CA SER A 211 16.06 6.74 20.41
C SER A 211 16.33 7.18 21.87
N GLY A 212 15.65 6.59 22.86
CA GLY A 212 15.80 6.94 24.26
C GLY A 212 15.21 8.30 24.66
N ALA A 213 14.46 8.96 23.78
CA ALA A 213 13.75 10.19 24.08
C ALA A 213 12.68 9.98 25.16
N GLU A 214 12.46 10.99 26.00
CA GLU A 214 11.49 10.92 27.10
C GLU A 214 10.06 10.66 26.58
N PRO A 215 9.32 9.71 27.16
CA PRO A 215 7.95 9.41 26.75
C PRO A 215 7.02 10.63 26.84
N SER A 216 6.18 10.83 25.82
CA SER A 216 5.19 11.92 25.75
C SER A 216 4.29 11.98 27.00
N LEU A 217 4.07 13.17 27.55
CA LEU A 217 3.25 13.38 28.77
C LEU A 217 1.73 13.18 28.56
N SER A 218 1.28 12.95 27.31
CA SER A 218 -0.14 12.81 26.96
C SER A 218 -0.38 11.50 26.21
N SER A 219 -1.37 10.73 26.67
CA SER A 219 -1.79 9.46 26.05
C SER A 219 -2.38 9.60 24.65
N TYR A 220 -2.84 10.80 24.28
CA TYR A 220 -3.49 11.07 23.00
C TYR A 220 -2.54 11.71 21.97
N THR A 221 -1.31 12.05 22.38
CA THR A 221 -0.30 12.66 21.51
C THR A 221 1.00 11.88 21.60
N ASN A 222 0.99 10.67 21.03
CA ASN A 222 2.21 9.93 20.73
C ASN A 222 2.80 10.47 19.41
N PRO A 223 4.03 11.00 19.39
CA PRO A 223 4.65 11.50 18.15
C PRO A 223 5.22 10.38 17.27
N TYR A 224 5.37 9.15 17.78
CA TYR A 224 6.03 8.05 17.07
C TYR A 224 5.08 7.21 16.22
N TYR A 225 3.83 7.04 16.64
CA TYR A 225 2.80 6.33 15.87
C TYR A 225 1.39 6.77 16.25
N ASN A 226 0.46 6.60 15.30
CA ASN A 226 -0.98 6.83 15.45
C ASN A 226 -1.76 5.74 14.69
N ARG A 227 -3.09 5.79 14.71
CA ARG A 227 -3.97 4.82 14.05
C ARG A 227 -3.61 4.48 12.60
N ASN A 228 -3.11 5.44 11.85
CA ASN A 228 -2.80 5.27 10.43
C ASN A 228 -1.37 4.74 10.18
N THR A 229 -0.50 4.77 11.19
CA THR A 229 0.93 4.37 11.08
C THR A 229 1.32 3.19 11.97
N THR A 230 0.49 2.83 12.95
CA THR A 230 0.68 1.63 13.78
C THR A 230 0.50 0.35 12.97
N ASN A 231 1.21 -0.69 13.36
CA ASN A 231 1.03 -2.05 12.86
C ASN A 231 0.35 -3.00 13.87
N GLU A 232 -0.13 -2.48 14.99
CA GLU A 232 -0.77 -3.29 16.04
C GLU A 232 -2.03 -4.04 15.55
N ILE A 233 -2.18 -5.29 15.99
CA ILE A 233 -3.42 -6.07 15.85
C ILE A 233 -4.14 -6.01 17.19
N ALA A 234 -5.13 -5.11 17.28
CA ALA A 234 -5.95 -4.91 18.47
C ALA A 234 -6.65 -6.20 18.93
N PHE A 235 -7.17 -6.97 17.96
CA PHE A 235 -7.98 -8.16 18.16
C PHE A 235 -7.80 -9.13 16.96
N GLY A 236 -6.89 -10.10 17.08
CA GLY A 236 -6.72 -11.20 16.12
C GLY A 236 -7.69 -12.34 16.43
N ARG A 237 -8.52 -12.74 15.47
CA ARG A 237 -9.65 -13.66 15.69
C ARG A 237 -9.27 -15.13 15.56
N THR A 238 -9.64 -15.92 16.58
CA THR A 238 -9.64 -17.38 16.53
C THR A 238 -11.01 -17.88 16.04
N ALA A 239 -11.01 -18.73 15.02
CA ALA A 239 -12.18 -19.38 14.46
C ALA A 239 -12.69 -20.54 15.35
N ALA A 240 -13.86 -21.09 14.99
CA ALA A 240 -14.54 -22.14 15.75
C ALA A 240 -13.79 -23.50 15.79
N ASP A 241 -12.83 -23.71 14.88
CA ASP A 241 -11.92 -24.87 14.86
C ASP A 241 -10.63 -24.66 15.69
N GLY A 242 -10.50 -23.50 16.34
CA GLY A 242 -9.35 -23.13 17.15
C GLY A 242 -8.15 -22.61 16.35
N THR A 243 -8.32 -22.36 15.04
CA THR A 243 -7.29 -21.76 14.18
C THR A 243 -7.43 -20.23 14.09
N GLY A 244 -6.36 -19.56 13.68
CA GLY A 244 -6.43 -18.15 13.29
C GLY A 244 -5.24 -17.74 12.43
N LEU A 245 -5.41 -16.61 11.74
CA LEU A 245 -4.46 -16.11 10.73
C LEU A 245 -4.50 -14.59 10.71
N GLU A 246 -3.32 -13.96 10.71
CA GLU A 246 -3.14 -12.54 10.43
C GLU A 246 -1.90 -12.33 9.58
N HIS A 247 -1.97 -11.45 8.57
CA HIS A 247 -0.76 -10.95 7.92
C HIS A 247 -0.36 -9.63 8.59
N PHE A 248 0.75 -9.69 9.34
CA PHE A 248 1.27 -8.62 10.17
C PHE A 248 2.33 -7.83 9.40
N GLU A 249 2.11 -6.52 9.21
CA GLU A 249 3.11 -5.65 8.59
C GLU A 249 4.25 -5.36 9.58
N VAL A 250 5.43 -5.92 9.35
CA VAL A 250 6.62 -5.49 10.10
C VAL A 250 7.13 -4.16 9.56
N GLN A 251 7.59 -3.29 10.48
CA GLN A 251 8.06 -1.95 10.18
C GLN A 251 9.53 -1.80 10.52
N THR A 252 10.25 -1.06 9.69
CA THR A 252 11.65 -0.67 9.96
C THR A 252 11.68 0.71 10.63
N ASP A 253 12.87 1.21 10.97
CA ASP A 253 13.05 2.61 11.39
C ASP A 253 12.47 3.62 10.39
N ARG A 254 12.45 3.29 9.09
CA ARG A 254 11.93 4.17 8.02
C ARG A 254 10.44 4.46 8.19
N GLU A 255 9.64 3.45 8.50
CA GLU A 255 8.19 3.58 8.70
C GLU A 255 7.84 3.92 10.16
N ALA A 256 8.64 3.44 11.11
CA ALA A 256 8.40 3.55 12.54
C ALA A 256 9.68 3.86 13.33
N THR A 257 10.14 5.11 13.23
CA THR A 257 11.31 5.66 13.98
C THR A 257 11.23 5.50 15.51
N GLY A 258 10.05 5.21 16.06
CA GLY A 258 9.90 4.84 17.46
C GLY A 258 10.52 3.47 17.81
N LEU A 259 10.60 2.56 16.85
CA LEU A 259 11.07 1.19 17.02
C LEU A 259 12.56 1.00 16.65
N GLY A 260 13.10 1.79 15.72
CA GLY A 260 14.52 1.72 15.33
C GLY A 260 14.94 0.41 14.64
N CYS A 261 13.99 -0.41 14.15
CA CYS A 261 14.32 -1.74 13.62
C CYS A 261 15.12 -1.64 12.32
N GLY A 262 16.24 -2.35 12.24
CA GLY A 262 17.19 -2.27 11.12
C GLY A 262 18.14 -1.07 11.15
N GLU A 263 18.05 -0.17 12.14
CA GLU A 263 19.03 0.90 12.41
C GLU A 263 20.42 0.31 12.72
N GLU A 264 21.51 0.86 12.18
CA GLU A 264 22.87 0.40 12.50
C GLU A 264 23.28 0.83 13.91
N ILE A 265 23.28 -0.12 14.85
CA ILE A 265 23.68 0.09 16.25
C ILE A 265 25.08 -0.46 16.53
N SER A 266 25.76 0.10 17.54
CA SER A 266 27.09 -0.35 17.93
C SER A 266 27.08 -1.79 18.48
N ALA A 267 27.79 -2.70 17.83
CA ALA A 267 27.84 -4.10 18.22
C ALA A 267 28.68 -4.32 19.50
N PRO A 268 28.33 -5.27 20.40
CA PRO A 268 29.07 -5.56 21.64
C PRO A 268 30.55 -5.99 21.49
N GLY A 269 31.05 -6.19 20.27
CA GLY A 269 32.46 -6.49 19.95
C GLY A 269 33.19 -5.37 19.20
N GLY A 270 32.54 -4.23 18.95
CA GLY A 270 32.98 -3.24 17.95
C GLY A 270 32.41 -3.52 16.56
N GLY A 271 32.34 -2.48 15.72
CA GLY A 271 31.55 -2.50 14.47
C GLY A 271 30.09 -2.10 14.71
N THR A 272 29.28 -2.16 13.66
CA THR A 272 27.83 -1.94 13.71
C THR A 272 27.08 -3.23 13.34
N THR A 273 25.80 -3.28 13.69
CA THR A 273 24.85 -4.32 13.28
C THR A 273 23.47 -3.69 13.17
N PRO A 274 22.59 -4.16 12.26
CA PRO A 274 21.18 -3.79 12.28
C PRO A 274 20.54 -4.12 13.64
N ARG A 275 19.70 -3.22 14.15
CA ARG A 275 18.94 -3.43 15.39
C ARG A 275 17.85 -4.48 15.16
N ASN A 276 17.89 -5.53 15.98
CA ASN A 276 16.82 -6.51 16.08
C ASN A 276 15.63 -5.96 16.87
N CYS A 277 14.43 -6.44 16.53
CA CYS A 277 13.19 -6.12 17.19
C CYS A 277 12.43 -7.40 17.57
N TRP A 278 11.18 -7.27 17.98
CA TRP A 278 10.39 -8.37 18.52
C TRP A 278 8.96 -8.30 18.00
N LEU A 279 8.38 -9.45 17.65
CA LEU A 279 6.93 -9.63 17.59
C LEU A 279 6.47 -10.15 18.94
N VAL A 280 5.53 -9.46 19.56
CA VAL A 280 4.91 -9.89 20.82
C VAL A 280 3.45 -10.23 20.58
N VAL A 281 3.06 -11.42 21.02
CA VAL A 281 1.69 -11.93 20.96
C VAL A 281 1.19 -12.13 22.38
N VAL A 282 0.20 -11.35 22.81
CA VAL A 282 -0.44 -11.48 24.12
C VAL A 282 -1.78 -12.19 23.94
N PRO A 283 -1.92 -13.46 24.36
CA PRO A 283 -3.19 -14.17 24.27
C PRO A 283 -4.17 -13.67 25.35
N ARG A 284 -5.44 -13.56 24.99
CA ARG A 284 -6.52 -13.08 25.86
C ARG A 284 -7.62 -14.14 25.92
N GLY A 285 -7.82 -14.73 27.10
CA GLY A 285 -8.72 -15.87 27.32
C GLY A 285 -10.11 -15.46 27.79
N GLU A 286 -10.61 -16.15 28.81
CA GLU A 286 -11.94 -15.94 29.37
C GLU A 286 -11.96 -15.14 30.69
N HIS A 287 -10.79 -14.84 31.27
CA HIS A 287 -10.67 -14.15 32.56
C HIS A 287 -10.10 -12.73 32.45
N GLU A 288 -10.65 -11.82 33.24
CA GLU A 288 -10.09 -10.48 33.47
C GLU A 288 -8.96 -10.53 34.52
N VAL A 289 -8.13 -9.48 34.62
CA VAL A 289 -6.93 -9.43 35.48
C VAL A 289 -7.19 -9.63 36.98
N ASP A 290 -8.42 -9.47 37.47
CA ASP A 290 -8.80 -9.81 38.85
C ASP A 290 -9.32 -11.25 39.03
N GLY A 291 -9.31 -12.05 37.97
CA GLY A 291 -9.85 -13.41 37.93
C GLY A 291 -11.35 -13.50 37.64
N THR A 292 -12.03 -12.39 37.35
CA THR A 292 -13.46 -12.42 36.96
C THR A 292 -13.62 -13.13 35.61
N TYR A 293 -14.53 -14.11 35.56
CA TYR A 293 -14.90 -14.83 34.33
C TYR A 293 -15.81 -13.97 33.44
N MET A 294 -15.43 -13.80 32.17
CA MET A 294 -16.04 -12.86 31.23
C MET A 294 -16.63 -13.54 29.97
N ALA A 295 -16.50 -14.85 29.78
CA ALA A 295 -17.05 -15.57 28.61
C ALA A 295 -18.52 -16.00 28.78
N GLY A 296 -19.40 -15.03 29.03
CA GLY A 296 -20.86 -15.22 29.09
C GLY A 296 -21.61 -14.62 27.90
N ASP A 297 -22.93 -14.77 27.89
CA ASP A 297 -23.83 -14.20 26.85
C ASP A 297 -24.29 -12.76 27.15
N GLU A 298 -23.93 -12.20 28.31
CA GLU A 298 -24.40 -10.88 28.74
C GLU A 298 -23.62 -9.75 28.03
N PRO A 299 -24.20 -8.55 27.81
CA PRO A 299 -23.51 -7.44 27.14
C PRO A 299 -22.21 -6.96 27.83
N SER A 300 -22.01 -7.32 29.10
CA SER A 300 -20.79 -7.04 29.88
C SER A 300 -19.71 -8.12 29.76
N SER A 301 -19.95 -9.20 29.01
CA SER A 301 -19.06 -10.34 28.81
C SER A 301 -17.93 -10.02 27.81
N ILE A 302 -17.10 -9.05 28.19
CA ILE A 302 -15.98 -8.53 27.39
C ILE A 302 -14.77 -8.23 28.28
N LEU A 303 -13.58 -8.64 27.84
CA LEU A 303 -12.33 -8.24 28.50
C LEU A 303 -12.08 -6.76 28.29
N HIS A 304 -11.77 -6.05 29.37
CA HIS A 304 -11.55 -4.62 29.39
C HIS A 304 -10.07 -4.25 29.51
N SER A 305 -9.23 -4.98 30.23
CA SER A 305 -7.83 -4.56 30.50
C SER A 305 -6.92 -4.56 29.26
N SER A 306 -5.90 -3.71 29.30
CA SER A 306 -4.83 -3.63 28.30
C SER A 306 -3.94 -4.89 28.31
N PRO A 307 -3.40 -5.36 27.16
CA PRO A 307 -2.39 -6.42 27.14
C PRO A 307 -1.11 -6.05 27.87
N LEU A 308 -0.88 -4.75 28.12
CA LEU A 308 0.29 -4.25 28.82
C LEU A 308 0.17 -4.36 30.36
N SER A 309 -1.01 -4.65 30.91
CA SER A 309 -1.19 -4.97 32.35
C SER A 309 -0.37 -6.22 32.72
N LEU A 310 0.30 -6.23 33.88
CA LEU A 310 1.21 -7.31 34.28
C LEU A 310 0.58 -8.71 34.23
N SER A 311 -0.67 -8.85 34.66
CA SER A 311 -1.41 -10.12 34.63
C SER A 311 -1.68 -10.64 33.22
N ASN A 312 -1.78 -9.78 32.20
CA ASN A 312 -1.85 -10.20 30.79
C ASN A 312 -0.44 -10.40 30.21
N TRP A 313 0.48 -9.47 30.48
CA TRP A 313 1.83 -9.41 29.92
C TRP A 313 2.70 -10.62 30.28
N GLN A 314 2.45 -11.26 31.42
CA GLN A 314 3.15 -12.50 31.81
C GLN A 314 2.87 -13.69 30.87
N HIS A 315 1.77 -13.69 30.12
CA HIS A 315 1.38 -14.80 29.22
C HIS A 315 1.89 -14.64 27.78
N ARG A 316 2.59 -13.54 27.48
CA ARG A 316 3.02 -13.19 26.12
C ARG A 316 3.99 -14.21 25.51
N LEU A 317 3.85 -14.42 24.21
CA LEU A 317 4.86 -15.05 23.37
C LEU A 317 5.73 -13.97 22.73
N VAL A 318 7.02 -14.22 22.59
CA VAL A 318 8.02 -13.24 22.16
C VAL A 318 8.91 -13.86 21.09
N PHE A 319 8.73 -13.43 19.85
CA PHE A 319 9.52 -13.88 18.70
C PHE A 319 10.60 -12.83 18.39
N PRO A 320 11.90 -13.19 18.34
CA PRO A 320 12.92 -12.30 17.83
C PRO A 320 12.67 -12.01 16.34
N LEU A 321 12.97 -10.80 15.90
CA LEU A 321 12.92 -10.36 14.51
C LEU A 321 14.26 -9.72 14.14
N SER A 322 14.98 -10.28 13.17
CA SER A 322 16.20 -9.66 12.61
C SER A 322 15.89 -9.00 11.27
N PHE A 323 16.33 -7.75 11.15
CA PHE A 323 16.06 -6.90 10.00
C PHE A 323 17.33 -6.72 9.18
N ARG A 324 17.18 -6.55 7.87
CA ARG A 324 18.24 -6.00 7.02
C ARG A 324 18.52 -4.56 7.43
N SER A 325 19.75 -4.11 7.17
CA SER A 325 20.14 -2.73 7.44
C SER A 325 19.27 -1.76 6.65
N VAL A 326 18.71 -0.74 7.32
CA VAL A 326 18.10 0.40 6.62
C VAL A 326 19.15 1.41 6.13
N GLU A 327 20.41 1.24 6.52
CA GLU A 327 21.55 2.09 6.20
C GLU A 327 22.55 1.37 5.27
N SER A 328 22.06 0.86 4.13
CA SER A 328 22.90 0.31 3.06
C SER A 328 23.68 1.43 2.35
N ALA A 329 24.72 1.95 3.00
CA ALA A 329 25.62 2.95 2.46
C ALA A 329 26.64 2.31 1.52
N CYS A 330 26.41 2.44 0.20
CA CYS A 330 27.48 2.31 -0.78
C CYS A 330 28.63 3.30 -0.44
N GLU A 331 29.89 2.99 -0.78
CA GLU A 331 31.02 3.81 -0.34
C GLU A 331 30.88 5.29 -0.75
N LEU A 332 31.02 6.20 0.22
CA LEU A 332 30.83 7.63 0.02
C LEU A 332 31.91 8.22 -0.89
N GLY A 333 31.54 8.50 -2.14
CA GLY A 333 32.40 9.14 -3.14
C GLY A 333 32.75 8.27 -4.35
N ALA A 334 32.21 7.06 -4.45
CA ALA A 334 32.21 6.27 -5.67
C ALA A 334 31.39 6.92 -6.81
N ASP A 335 31.67 6.53 -8.06
CA ASP A 335 30.98 7.07 -9.25
C ASP A 335 29.52 6.57 -9.29
N GLU A 336 28.56 7.49 -9.41
CA GLU A 336 27.13 7.17 -9.43
C GLU A 336 26.58 7.00 -10.86
N ARG A 337 26.01 5.83 -11.14
CA ARG A 337 25.21 5.52 -12.33
C ARG A 337 23.73 5.57 -11.98
N ARG A 338 23.14 6.72 -12.30
CA ARG A 338 21.71 6.96 -12.14
C ARG A 338 20.94 6.13 -13.16
N MET A 339 19.87 5.53 -12.70
CA MET A 339 18.92 4.68 -13.41
C MET A 339 17.51 5.16 -13.07
N THR A 340 16.57 5.00 -13.99
CA THR A 340 15.19 5.45 -13.80
C THR A 340 14.23 4.53 -14.52
N GLY A 341 13.04 4.29 -13.98
CA GLY A 341 12.11 3.41 -14.69
C GLY A 341 10.86 2.98 -13.95
N SER A 342 10.15 2.07 -14.62
CA SER A 342 8.93 1.41 -14.16
C SER A 342 9.01 0.97 -12.70
N GLU A 343 7.95 1.24 -11.95
CA GLU A 343 7.80 0.72 -10.59
C GLU A 343 7.87 -0.81 -10.54
N LEU A 344 7.47 -1.49 -11.64
CA LEU A 344 7.48 -2.94 -11.78
C LEU A 344 8.85 -3.61 -11.55
N VAL A 345 9.98 -2.92 -11.76
CA VAL A 345 11.33 -3.46 -11.53
C VAL A 345 12.01 -2.87 -10.30
N ALA A 346 11.32 -2.01 -9.54
CA ALA A 346 11.93 -1.24 -8.45
C ALA A 346 12.45 -2.14 -7.31
N GLU A 347 11.75 -3.24 -6.98
CA GLU A 347 12.18 -4.13 -5.89
C GLU A 347 13.36 -5.03 -6.26
N ALA A 348 13.32 -5.61 -7.46
CA ALA A 348 14.47 -6.33 -8.01
C ALA A 348 15.71 -5.42 -8.10
N THR A 349 15.55 -4.21 -8.64
CA THR A 349 16.65 -3.24 -8.77
C THR A 349 17.25 -2.86 -7.42
N VAL A 350 16.42 -2.55 -6.41
CA VAL A 350 16.91 -2.22 -5.06
C VAL A 350 17.64 -3.42 -4.41
N SER A 351 17.18 -4.64 -4.65
CA SER A 351 17.89 -5.86 -4.19
C SER A 351 19.27 -5.99 -4.84
N TRP A 352 19.35 -5.85 -6.16
CA TRP A 352 20.60 -5.94 -6.93
C TRP A 352 21.59 -4.82 -6.56
N GLN A 353 21.11 -3.58 -6.38
CA GLN A 353 21.92 -2.44 -5.95
C GLN A 353 22.66 -2.69 -4.63
N ALA A 354 21.98 -3.26 -3.64
CA ALA A 354 22.56 -3.57 -2.35
C ALA A 354 23.74 -4.56 -2.45
N HIS A 355 23.72 -5.47 -3.44
CA HIS A 355 24.82 -6.36 -3.75
C HIS A 355 25.92 -5.66 -4.56
N MET A 356 25.56 -5.02 -5.69
CA MET A 356 26.50 -4.36 -6.61
C MET A 356 27.35 -3.28 -5.93
N CYS A 357 26.79 -2.54 -4.97
CA CYS A 357 27.52 -1.56 -4.16
C CYS A 357 28.60 -2.15 -3.22
N ARG A 358 28.63 -3.47 -3.02
CA ARG A 358 29.64 -4.18 -2.23
C ARG A 358 30.63 -5.00 -3.07
N THR A 359 30.30 -5.26 -4.33
CA THR A 359 31.12 -6.07 -5.25
C THR A 359 31.75 -5.26 -6.37
N THR A 360 31.34 -4.01 -6.58
CA THR A 360 31.88 -3.11 -7.62
C THR A 360 32.20 -1.72 -7.05
N ASP A 361 33.09 -0.99 -7.71
CA ASP A 361 33.41 0.42 -7.39
C ASP A 361 32.34 1.42 -7.89
N THR A 362 31.18 0.94 -8.37
CA THR A 362 30.15 1.76 -9.02
C THR A 362 28.84 1.73 -8.22
N VAL A 363 28.27 2.92 -7.97
CA VAL A 363 26.98 3.06 -7.27
C VAL A 363 25.87 3.18 -8.29
N TYR A 364 25.08 2.13 -8.45
CA TYR A 364 23.87 2.19 -9.27
C TYR A 364 22.75 2.80 -8.41
N GLY A 365 22.22 3.97 -8.78
CA GLY A 365 21.14 4.65 -8.06
C GLY A 365 19.82 4.61 -8.85
N TYR A 366 18.70 4.22 -8.27
CA TYR A 366 17.43 4.01 -9.00
C TYR A 366 16.36 5.00 -8.55
N THR A 367 15.62 5.56 -9.51
CA THR A 367 14.42 6.38 -9.26
C THR A 367 13.22 5.80 -9.99
N SER A 368 12.22 5.35 -9.23
CA SER A 368 10.93 4.93 -9.81
C SER A 368 10.26 6.12 -10.51
N ASN A 369 9.77 5.89 -11.74
CA ASN A 369 9.02 6.85 -12.55
C ASN A 369 8.05 6.09 -13.47
N ALA A 370 6.94 6.74 -13.82
CA ALA A 370 6.05 6.30 -14.89
C ALA A 370 6.83 5.95 -16.19
N ASP A 371 6.49 4.83 -16.84
CA ASP A 371 7.24 4.27 -17.96
C ASP A 371 7.42 5.28 -19.11
N GLY A 372 6.39 6.06 -19.43
CA GLY A 372 6.48 7.11 -20.45
C GLY A 372 7.48 8.23 -20.11
N VAL A 373 7.62 8.57 -18.82
CA VAL A 373 8.66 9.50 -18.34
C VAL A 373 10.03 8.84 -18.48
N ALA A 374 10.17 7.58 -18.06
CA ALA A 374 11.41 6.82 -18.18
C ALA A 374 11.91 6.72 -19.64
N ARG A 375 11.03 6.31 -20.57
CA ARG A 375 11.27 6.31 -22.02
C ARG A 375 11.75 7.67 -22.54
N SER A 376 11.11 8.76 -22.10
CA SER A 376 11.50 10.11 -22.54
C SER A 376 12.94 10.48 -22.14
N THR A 377 13.50 9.89 -21.09
CA THR A 377 14.90 10.12 -20.70
C THR A 377 15.91 9.50 -21.67
N LEU A 378 15.53 8.44 -22.40
CA LEU A 378 16.36 7.81 -23.42
C LEU A 378 16.51 8.70 -24.66
N ALA A 379 15.46 9.47 -25.01
CA ALA A 379 15.49 10.47 -26.08
C ALA A 379 16.15 11.80 -25.68
N SER A 380 16.46 11.99 -24.39
CA SER A 380 17.02 13.24 -23.88
C SER A 380 18.43 13.50 -24.45
N THR A 381 18.70 14.75 -24.78
CA THR A 381 20.04 15.25 -25.18
C THR A 381 20.82 15.89 -24.03
N SER A 382 20.24 16.01 -22.84
CA SER A 382 20.92 16.61 -21.67
C SER A 382 21.97 15.69 -21.10
N ASP A 383 23.21 16.17 -20.89
CA ASP A 383 24.33 15.43 -20.26
C ASP A 383 24.02 14.90 -18.85
N SER A 384 22.97 15.42 -18.21
CA SER A 384 22.47 14.92 -16.94
C SER A 384 21.54 13.70 -17.04
N ALA A 385 21.11 13.28 -18.23
CA ALA A 385 20.26 12.11 -18.41
C ALA A 385 21.03 10.80 -18.15
N PRO A 386 20.38 9.75 -17.62
CA PRO A 386 21.05 8.50 -17.24
C PRO A 386 21.55 7.69 -18.45
N GLY A 387 20.84 7.74 -19.58
CA GLY A 387 21.15 6.95 -20.78
C GLY A 387 20.73 5.47 -20.70
N MET A 388 20.42 4.97 -19.50
CA MET A 388 19.65 3.76 -19.25
C MET A 388 18.31 4.11 -18.60
N ALA A 389 17.23 3.45 -19.01
CA ALA A 389 15.92 3.55 -18.38
C ALA A 389 15.14 2.23 -18.50
N PHE A 390 14.25 1.97 -17.54
CA PHE A 390 13.46 0.74 -17.48
C PHE A 390 11.98 1.03 -17.80
N ALA A 391 11.40 0.26 -18.72
CA ALA A 391 10.01 0.38 -19.15
C ALA A 391 9.53 -0.97 -19.72
N THR A 392 8.22 -1.17 -19.84
CA THR A 392 7.70 -2.41 -20.47
C THR A 392 7.41 -2.24 -21.96
N GLU A 393 7.01 -1.04 -22.39
CA GLU A 393 6.93 -0.66 -23.79
C GLU A 393 8.20 0.08 -24.26
N PRO A 394 8.55 0.00 -25.56
CA PRO A 394 9.72 0.66 -26.11
C PRO A 394 9.49 2.17 -26.37
N LEU A 395 10.58 2.92 -26.44
CA LEU A 395 10.56 4.27 -27.03
C LEU A 395 10.28 4.20 -28.54
N ASP A 396 9.33 5.00 -29.01
CA ASP A 396 9.12 5.24 -30.46
C ASP A 396 10.44 5.73 -31.09
N PRO A 397 11.02 5.00 -32.07
CA PRO A 397 12.26 5.39 -32.74
C PRO A 397 12.20 6.77 -33.39
N ALA A 398 11.01 7.29 -33.76
CA ALA A 398 10.84 8.63 -34.30
C ALA A 398 11.14 9.76 -33.27
N MET A 399 11.15 9.44 -31.98
CA MET A 399 11.52 10.37 -30.90
C MET A 399 13.04 10.44 -30.65
N LEU A 400 13.84 9.53 -31.23
CA LEU A 400 15.29 9.55 -31.06
C LEU A 400 15.96 10.63 -31.93
N PRO A 401 16.92 11.38 -31.39
CA PRO A 401 17.79 12.25 -32.20
C PRO A 401 18.53 11.47 -33.29
N GLU A 402 18.83 12.13 -34.41
CA GLU A 402 19.54 11.53 -35.54
C GLU A 402 20.87 10.89 -35.10
N GLY A 403 21.13 9.67 -35.59
CA GLY A 403 22.30 8.88 -35.22
C GLY A 403 22.20 8.14 -33.89
N GLN A 404 21.23 8.43 -33.01
CA GLN A 404 21.09 7.72 -31.74
C GLN A 404 20.40 6.36 -31.91
N ARG A 405 20.77 5.38 -31.08
CA ARG A 405 20.25 4.01 -31.06
C ARG A 405 20.06 3.55 -29.62
N VAL A 406 18.93 2.92 -29.36
CA VAL A 406 18.61 2.27 -28.08
C VAL A 406 18.62 0.76 -28.29
N SER A 407 19.29 0.02 -27.41
CA SER A 407 19.22 -1.44 -27.31
C SER A 407 18.39 -1.84 -26.09
N TYR A 408 17.67 -2.96 -26.14
CA TYR A 408 16.74 -3.40 -25.09
C TYR A 408 17.07 -4.80 -24.57
N ALA A 409 17.37 -4.88 -23.27
CA ALA A 409 17.53 -6.13 -22.54
C ALA A 409 16.30 -6.37 -21.63
N PRO A 410 15.57 -7.49 -21.73
CA PRO A 410 14.60 -7.86 -20.69
C PRO A 410 15.37 -8.16 -19.40
N VAL A 411 14.89 -7.64 -18.26
CA VAL A 411 15.58 -7.79 -16.97
C VAL A 411 14.71 -8.38 -15.86
N ALA A 412 13.39 -8.24 -15.96
CA ALA A 412 12.47 -8.75 -14.95
C ALA A 412 11.14 -9.18 -15.58
N LEU A 413 10.60 -10.30 -15.05
CA LEU A 413 9.27 -10.79 -15.32
C LEU A 413 8.43 -10.69 -14.04
N SER A 414 7.32 -9.98 -14.11
CA SER A 414 6.31 -9.82 -13.05
C SER A 414 4.92 -9.69 -13.69
N GLY A 415 3.89 -9.34 -12.93
CA GLY A 415 2.57 -9.02 -13.47
C GLY A 415 1.98 -7.77 -12.84
N ALA A 416 1.05 -7.14 -13.55
CA ALA A 416 0.11 -6.19 -12.95
C ALA A 416 -1.15 -6.95 -12.53
N THR A 417 -1.77 -6.62 -11.39
CA THR A 417 -2.81 -7.46 -10.80
C THR A 417 -3.84 -6.65 -10.03
N VAL A 418 -5.07 -7.18 -9.96
CA VAL A 418 -6.04 -6.76 -8.96
C VAL A 418 -5.76 -7.56 -7.69
N ALA A 419 -5.27 -6.88 -6.66
CA ALA A 419 -5.03 -7.45 -5.34
C ALA A 419 -6.13 -7.01 -4.36
N PHE A 420 -6.35 -7.79 -3.30
CA PHE A 420 -7.40 -7.50 -2.33
C PHE A 420 -7.02 -7.95 -0.92
N ASN A 421 -7.59 -7.26 0.06
CA ASN A 421 -7.57 -7.61 1.48
C ASN A 421 -9.01 -7.55 1.96
N ILE A 422 -9.66 -8.71 1.97
CA ILE A 422 -11.08 -8.85 2.28
C ILE A 422 -11.22 -9.94 3.31
N VAL A 423 -11.93 -9.66 4.39
CA VAL A 423 -12.38 -10.67 5.33
C VAL A 423 -13.89 -10.90 5.20
N VAL A 424 -14.34 -12.08 5.59
CA VAL A 424 -15.76 -12.43 5.69
C VAL A 424 -16.43 -11.45 6.66
N ASN A 425 -17.19 -10.50 6.14
CA ASN A 425 -18.04 -9.61 6.91
C ASN A 425 -19.52 -9.93 6.61
N PRO A 426 -20.18 -10.76 7.43
CA PRO A 426 -21.57 -11.15 7.25
C PRO A 426 -22.52 -9.95 7.23
N ALA A 427 -23.38 -9.88 6.22
CA ALA A 427 -24.48 -8.92 6.16
C ALA A 427 -25.52 -9.17 7.27
N LEU A 428 -26.36 -8.17 7.56
CA LEU A 428 -27.45 -8.32 8.53
C LEU A 428 -28.43 -9.43 8.09
N GLY A 429 -28.58 -10.45 8.94
CA GLY A 429 -29.43 -11.61 8.65
C GLY A 429 -28.77 -12.70 7.79
N ALA A 430 -27.45 -12.66 7.60
CA ALA A 430 -26.68 -13.77 7.05
C ALA A 430 -26.88 -15.08 7.86
N SER A 431 -26.58 -16.22 7.25
CA SER A 431 -26.70 -17.52 7.91
C SER A 431 -25.70 -17.69 9.06
N GLU A 432 -25.98 -18.64 9.96
CA GLU A 432 -25.05 -19.04 11.02
C GLU A 432 -23.71 -19.52 10.45
N GLU A 433 -23.73 -20.24 9.31
CA GLU A 433 -22.53 -20.69 8.59
C GLU A 433 -21.64 -19.52 8.13
N ILE A 434 -22.22 -18.48 7.52
CA ILE A 434 -21.48 -17.29 7.11
C ILE A 434 -21.00 -16.52 8.35
N THR A 435 -21.84 -16.46 9.40
CA THR A 435 -21.53 -15.76 10.65
C THR A 435 -20.36 -16.39 11.40
N ALA A 436 -20.26 -17.71 11.44
CA ALA A 436 -19.16 -18.46 12.04
C ALA A 436 -17.81 -18.22 11.34
N ARG A 437 -17.82 -17.84 10.06
CA ARG A 437 -16.63 -17.47 9.29
C ARG A 437 -16.21 -16.01 9.44
N ARG A 438 -16.93 -15.17 10.22
CA ARG A 438 -16.63 -13.73 10.38
C ARG A 438 -15.14 -13.49 10.63
N GLY A 439 -14.53 -12.54 9.92
CA GLY A 439 -13.13 -12.15 10.10
C GLY A 439 -12.09 -13.10 9.48
N GLN A 440 -12.47 -14.25 8.92
CA GLN A 440 -11.57 -15.06 8.10
C GLN A 440 -11.28 -14.35 6.78
N TYR A 441 -10.05 -14.45 6.27
CA TYR A 441 -9.68 -13.88 4.97
C TYR A 441 -10.42 -14.60 3.83
N MET A 442 -10.80 -13.84 2.79
CA MET A 442 -11.28 -14.38 1.52
C MET A 442 -10.06 -14.80 0.70
N GLU A 443 -10.05 -16.03 0.19
CA GLU A 443 -8.88 -16.60 -0.50
C GLU A 443 -8.91 -16.39 -2.01
N ARG A 444 -10.10 -16.33 -2.61
CA ARG A 444 -10.30 -16.32 -4.07
C ARG A 444 -11.32 -15.26 -4.49
N MET A 445 -11.01 -14.51 -5.54
CA MET A 445 -11.95 -13.65 -6.27
C MET A 445 -11.72 -13.82 -7.77
N ARG A 446 -12.79 -13.96 -8.55
CA ARG A 446 -12.79 -14.00 -10.02
C ARG A 446 -13.30 -12.70 -10.61
N LEU A 447 -12.65 -12.19 -11.66
CA LEU A 447 -13.08 -10.96 -12.32
C LEU A 447 -13.06 -11.11 -13.85
N THR A 448 -14.15 -10.66 -14.50
CA THR A 448 -14.22 -10.45 -15.95
C THR A 448 -13.67 -9.06 -16.30
N PRO A 449 -13.26 -8.82 -17.56
CA PRO A 449 -12.86 -7.50 -18.04
C PRO A 449 -13.95 -6.44 -17.78
N ARG A 450 -15.23 -6.78 -18.02
CA ARG A 450 -16.37 -5.89 -17.71
C ARG A 450 -16.51 -5.59 -16.22
N LEU A 451 -16.30 -6.55 -15.31
CA LEU A 451 -16.33 -6.30 -13.87
C LEU A 451 -15.21 -5.36 -13.41
N VAL A 452 -14.02 -5.47 -14.01
CA VAL A 452 -12.92 -4.53 -13.75
C VAL A 452 -13.23 -3.15 -14.34
N ALA A 453 -13.76 -3.07 -15.55
CA ALA A 453 -14.24 -1.81 -16.13
C ALA A 453 -15.26 -1.10 -15.23
N LYS A 454 -16.27 -1.83 -14.72
CA LYS A 454 -17.25 -1.32 -13.74
C LYS A 454 -16.60 -0.72 -12.49
N LEU A 455 -15.55 -1.34 -11.95
CA LEU A 455 -14.79 -0.80 -10.79
C LEU A 455 -14.00 0.47 -11.13
N LEU A 456 -13.48 0.58 -12.36
CA LEU A 456 -12.66 1.71 -12.82
C LEU A 456 -13.49 2.93 -13.25
N THR A 457 -14.70 2.75 -13.78
CA THR A 457 -15.54 3.82 -14.37
C THR A 457 -16.63 4.35 -13.41
N GLN A 458 -16.43 4.25 -12.10
CA GLN A 458 -17.39 4.63 -11.04
C GLN A 458 -18.85 4.26 -11.37
N PHE A 459 -19.08 3.00 -11.75
CA PHE A 459 -20.41 2.50 -12.14
C PHE A 459 -21.33 2.23 -10.94
N TYR A 460 -20.76 1.77 -9.83
CA TYR A 460 -21.48 1.38 -8.64
C TYR A 460 -22.00 2.60 -7.87
N ARG A 461 -23.21 2.53 -7.30
CA ARG A 461 -23.79 3.70 -6.62
C ARG A 461 -22.94 4.22 -5.45
N SER A 462 -22.16 3.36 -4.79
CA SER A 462 -21.31 3.73 -3.66
C SER A 462 -19.88 4.15 -4.06
N SER A 463 -19.56 4.27 -5.36
CA SER A 463 -18.30 4.87 -5.84
C SER A 463 -18.38 6.38 -6.09
N SER A 464 -19.57 6.97 -5.97
CA SER A 464 -19.84 8.38 -6.28
C SER A 464 -20.51 9.06 -5.07
N PRO A 465 -19.91 10.11 -4.48
CA PRO A 465 -20.47 10.74 -3.28
C PRO A 465 -21.75 11.52 -3.58
N GLY A 466 -22.71 11.48 -2.65
CA GLY A 466 -23.97 12.25 -2.74
C GLY A 466 -25.15 11.53 -3.41
N GLY A 467 -24.98 10.29 -3.90
CA GLY A 467 -26.10 9.46 -4.38
C GLY A 467 -26.64 9.87 -5.76
N SER A 468 -25.73 10.06 -6.72
CA SER A 468 -25.97 10.51 -8.09
C SER A 468 -27.17 9.88 -8.80
N ASP A 469 -28.08 10.73 -9.29
CA ASP A 469 -29.33 10.35 -9.97
C ASP A 469 -29.15 9.40 -11.17
N TYR A 470 -28.06 9.58 -11.93
CA TYR A 470 -27.72 8.79 -13.10
C TYR A 470 -27.20 7.39 -12.76
N LEU A 471 -26.73 7.14 -11.53
CA LEU A 471 -26.33 5.81 -11.04
C LEU A 471 -27.47 5.05 -10.36
N ARG A 472 -28.64 5.69 -10.13
CA ARG A 472 -29.74 5.12 -9.32
C ARG A 472 -30.20 3.72 -9.78
N GLY A 473 -30.08 3.41 -11.07
CA GLY A 473 -30.44 2.11 -11.63
C GLY A 473 -29.42 0.99 -11.37
N ASN A 474 -28.17 1.33 -11.04
CA ASN A 474 -27.05 0.38 -10.95
C ASN A 474 -27.00 -0.34 -9.58
N PRO A 475 -26.27 -1.47 -9.45
CA PRO A 475 -25.99 -2.09 -8.16
C PRO A 475 -25.24 -1.14 -7.21
N GLU A 476 -25.35 -1.41 -5.90
CA GLU A 476 -24.71 -0.56 -4.88
C GLU A 476 -23.18 -0.70 -4.88
N HIS A 477 -22.70 -1.92 -5.07
CA HIS A 477 -21.31 -2.35 -5.00
C HIS A 477 -21.15 -3.71 -5.71
N LEU A 478 -19.92 -4.13 -5.99
CA LEU A 478 -19.53 -5.38 -6.66
C LEU A 478 -20.25 -6.62 -6.12
N PHE A 479 -20.35 -6.80 -4.80
CA PHE A 479 -21.02 -7.99 -4.22
C PHE A 479 -22.54 -8.04 -4.44
N ALA A 480 -23.14 -6.97 -4.98
CA ALA A 480 -24.54 -6.89 -5.37
C ALA A 480 -24.73 -6.95 -6.90
N ASP A 481 -23.64 -7.06 -7.67
CA ASP A 481 -23.69 -7.26 -9.11
C ASP A 481 -24.01 -8.74 -9.43
N PRO A 482 -25.07 -9.04 -10.21
CA PRO A 482 -25.41 -10.41 -10.60
C PRO A 482 -24.31 -11.13 -11.40
N GLU A 483 -23.51 -10.41 -12.19
CA GLU A 483 -22.38 -10.97 -12.94
C GLU A 483 -21.31 -11.47 -11.97
N PHE A 484 -20.94 -10.64 -10.98
CA PHE A 484 -20.00 -11.02 -9.93
C PHE A 484 -20.52 -12.19 -9.09
N GLN A 485 -21.79 -12.17 -8.68
CA GLN A 485 -22.41 -13.24 -7.89
C GLN A 485 -22.45 -14.59 -8.64
N ALA A 486 -22.60 -14.57 -9.97
CA ALA A 486 -22.61 -15.79 -10.78
C ALA A 486 -21.26 -16.53 -10.77
N ILE A 487 -20.14 -15.79 -10.75
CA ILE A 487 -18.78 -16.35 -10.78
C ILE A 487 -18.11 -16.42 -9.40
N ASN A 488 -18.62 -15.68 -8.41
CA ASN A 488 -18.17 -15.66 -7.01
C ASN A 488 -19.31 -15.93 -6.00
N PRO A 489 -19.99 -17.10 -6.05
CA PRO A 489 -21.15 -17.37 -5.20
C PRO A 489 -20.83 -17.41 -3.69
N HIS A 490 -19.56 -17.59 -3.32
CA HIS A 490 -19.07 -17.58 -1.93
C HIS A 490 -19.08 -16.19 -1.27
N PHE A 491 -19.23 -15.10 -2.03
CA PHE A 491 -19.46 -13.75 -1.50
C PHE A 491 -20.94 -13.47 -1.18
N ALA A 492 -21.87 -14.38 -1.52
CA ALA A 492 -23.29 -14.19 -1.24
C ALA A 492 -23.57 -14.09 0.28
N GLY A 493 -24.27 -13.04 0.69
CA GLY A 493 -24.57 -12.77 2.10
C GLY A 493 -23.47 -12.03 2.87
N LEU A 494 -22.41 -11.57 2.21
CA LEU A 494 -21.45 -10.61 2.74
C LEU A 494 -21.92 -9.16 2.49
N THR A 495 -21.47 -8.22 3.31
CA THR A 495 -21.65 -6.78 3.01
C THR A 495 -20.50 -6.26 2.14
N GLY A 496 -20.84 -5.57 1.03
CA GLY A 496 -19.87 -4.87 0.19
C GLY A 496 -19.79 -3.35 0.45
N HIS A 497 -20.55 -2.86 1.44
CA HIS A 497 -20.55 -1.46 1.84
C HIS A 497 -19.16 -1.01 2.34
N ASP A 498 -18.80 0.25 2.11
CA ASP A 498 -17.51 0.88 2.47
C ASP A 498 -16.23 0.35 1.80
N GLY A 499 -16.30 -0.52 0.78
CA GLY A 499 -15.09 -0.92 0.06
C GLY A 499 -15.24 -1.66 -1.28
N ALA A 500 -16.36 -2.32 -1.57
CA ALA A 500 -16.51 -3.10 -2.80
C ALA A 500 -17.07 -2.29 -4.01
N ALA A 501 -16.87 -0.98 -4.05
CA ALA A 501 -17.48 -0.11 -5.08
C ALA A 501 -16.48 0.56 -6.03
N ASP A 502 -15.21 0.68 -5.62
CA ASP A 502 -14.10 1.17 -6.44
C ASP A 502 -12.84 0.39 -6.08
N MET A 503 -11.69 0.82 -6.61
CA MET A 503 -10.37 0.30 -6.22
C MET A 503 -9.47 1.43 -5.75
N VAL A 504 -8.56 1.13 -4.83
CA VAL A 504 -7.38 1.97 -4.56
C VAL A 504 -6.46 1.87 -5.77
N VAL A 505 -6.18 3.00 -6.42
CA VAL A 505 -5.47 3.07 -7.70
C VAL A 505 -4.48 4.24 -7.69
N SER A 506 -3.34 4.06 -8.34
CA SER A 506 -2.30 5.08 -8.43
C SER A 506 -2.67 6.21 -9.40
N ILE A 507 -2.06 7.39 -9.20
CA ILE A 507 -2.12 8.51 -10.13
C ILE A 507 -1.10 8.37 -11.28
N ALA A 508 -0.13 7.47 -11.11
CA ALA A 508 0.89 7.17 -12.11
C ALA A 508 0.28 6.75 -13.45
N ARG A 509 0.85 7.25 -14.55
CA ARG A 509 0.45 6.89 -15.91
C ARG A 509 1.42 5.86 -16.46
N THR A 510 1.04 4.58 -16.46
CA THR A 510 1.96 3.45 -16.65
C THR A 510 1.56 2.55 -17.81
N ASP A 511 2.54 1.80 -18.31
CA ASP A 511 2.30 0.80 -19.35
C ASP A 511 1.41 -0.34 -18.82
N ALA A 512 1.53 -0.67 -17.52
CA ALA A 512 0.67 -1.65 -16.85
C ALA A 512 -0.82 -1.26 -16.90
N VAL A 513 -1.11 0.04 -16.74
CA VAL A 513 -2.48 0.56 -16.91
C VAL A 513 -2.90 0.55 -18.39
N THR A 514 -1.96 0.78 -19.32
CA THR A 514 -2.22 0.61 -20.76
C THR A 514 -2.55 -0.83 -21.13
N ALA A 515 -1.81 -1.81 -20.60
CA ALA A 515 -2.08 -3.23 -20.76
C ALA A 515 -3.44 -3.63 -20.15
N LEU A 516 -3.76 -3.13 -18.95
CA LEU A 516 -5.07 -3.31 -18.32
C LEU A 516 -6.22 -2.82 -19.21
N TRP A 517 -6.09 -1.61 -19.79
CA TRP A 517 -7.11 -1.08 -20.69
C TRP A 517 -7.16 -1.81 -22.04
N ARG A 518 -6.04 -2.32 -22.57
CA ARG A 518 -6.04 -3.19 -23.77
C ARG A 518 -6.77 -4.51 -23.52
N TRP A 519 -6.55 -5.14 -22.37
CA TRP A 519 -7.28 -6.36 -21.95
C TRP A 519 -8.78 -6.10 -21.78
N ILE A 520 -9.17 -4.92 -21.28
CA ILE A 520 -10.58 -4.51 -21.21
C ILE A 520 -11.18 -4.23 -22.59
N ASP A 521 -10.43 -3.61 -23.51
CA ASP A 521 -10.90 -3.24 -24.85
C ASP A 521 -11.05 -4.45 -25.80
N ALA A 522 -10.21 -5.48 -25.62
CA ALA A 522 -10.26 -6.73 -26.37
C ALA A 522 -11.46 -7.63 -26.00
N ASP A 523 -12.04 -7.46 -24.81
CA ASP A 523 -13.24 -8.20 -24.40
C ASP A 523 -14.50 -7.59 -25.04
N PRO A 524 -15.20 -8.31 -25.93
CA PRO A 524 -16.34 -7.74 -26.65
C PRO A 524 -17.50 -7.38 -25.72
N ASP A 525 -17.63 -8.12 -24.61
CA ASP A 525 -18.66 -7.93 -23.58
C ASP A 525 -18.44 -6.65 -22.75
N ALA A 526 -17.18 -6.28 -22.47
CA ALA A 526 -16.79 -5.03 -21.83
C ALA A 526 -16.80 -3.85 -22.79
N ARG A 527 -16.30 -4.01 -24.02
CA ARG A 527 -16.30 -2.97 -25.06
C ARG A 527 -17.71 -2.50 -25.39
N ALA A 528 -18.62 -3.42 -25.71
CA ALA A 528 -20.02 -3.10 -26.00
C ALA A 528 -20.70 -2.39 -24.81
N TRP A 529 -20.37 -2.78 -23.58
CA TRP A 529 -20.88 -2.14 -22.38
C TRP A 529 -20.35 -0.71 -22.17
N LEU A 530 -19.06 -0.46 -22.43
CA LEU A 530 -18.47 0.89 -22.43
C LEU A 530 -19.05 1.78 -23.55
N ASP A 531 -19.48 1.19 -24.66
CA ASP A 531 -20.22 1.86 -25.74
C ASP A 531 -21.73 2.01 -25.45
N GLY A 532 -22.18 1.60 -24.26
CA GLY A 532 -23.52 1.86 -23.73
C GLY A 532 -24.55 0.75 -23.94
N GLU A 533 -24.15 -0.41 -24.45
CA GLU A 533 -25.02 -1.59 -24.44
C GLU A 533 -25.26 -2.06 -22.98
N PRO A 534 -26.50 -2.31 -22.55
CA PRO A 534 -26.75 -2.83 -21.22
C PRO A 534 -26.12 -4.22 -21.04
N ASP A 535 -25.57 -4.48 -19.85
CA ASP A 535 -25.13 -5.82 -19.48
C ASP A 535 -26.33 -6.81 -19.42
N PRO A 536 -26.11 -8.13 -19.27
CA PRO A 536 -27.20 -9.11 -19.23
C PRO A 536 -28.23 -8.92 -18.09
N ALA A 537 -27.93 -8.10 -17.07
CA ALA A 537 -28.85 -7.71 -16.00
C ALA A 537 -29.59 -6.39 -16.29
N GLY A 538 -29.22 -5.69 -17.37
CA GLY A 538 -29.81 -4.44 -17.83
C GLY A 538 -29.13 -3.18 -17.29
N TYR A 539 -27.93 -3.29 -16.71
CA TYR A 539 -27.18 -2.14 -16.19
C TYR A 539 -26.28 -1.53 -17.26
N VAL A 540 -26.19 -0.20 -17.29
CA VAL A 540 -25.43 0.56 -18.29
C VAL A 540 -24.24 1.28 -17.65
N VAL A 541 -23.21 1.54 -18.45
CA VAL A 541 -22.06 2.36 -18.07
C VAL A 541 -22.48 3.71 -17.49
N ASN A 542 -21.68 4.21 -16.54
CA ASN A 542 -21.81 5.58 -16.06
C ASN A 542 -21.65 6.55 -17.26
N PRO A 543 -22.62 7.45 -17.54
CA PRO A 543 -22.60 8.31 -18.74
C PRO A 543 -21.36 9.19 -18.93
N THR A 544 -20.56 9.39 -17.86
CA THR A 544 -19.27 10.09 -17.92
C THR A 544 -18.20 9.32 -18.73
N TYR A 545 -18.36 8.01 -18.88
CA TYR A 545 -17.40 7.09 -19.50
C TYR A 545 -17.96 6.40 -20.75
N LEU A 546 -19.14 6.80 -21.20
CA LEU A 546 -19.75 6.32 -22.44
C LEU A 546 -18.86 6.65 -23.65
N GLU A 547 -18.65 5.68 -24.54
CA GLU A 547 -17.80 5.80 -25.73
C GLU A 547 -16.35 6.26 -25.39
N MET A 548 -15.84 5.90 -24.20
CA MET A 548 -14.47 6.23 -23.80
C MET A 548 -13.45 5.61 -24.77
N ALA A 549 -12.57 6.46 -25.30
CA ALA A 549 -11.45 6.04 -26.13
C ALA A 549 -10.46 5.20 -25.32
N LEU A 550 -10.09 4.04 -25.86
CA LEU A 550 -9.11 3.12 -25.27
C LEU A 550 -7.97 2.84 -26.28
N PRO A 551 -6.80 2.36 -25.81
CA PRO A 551 -6.40 2.26 -24.40
C PRO A 551 -6.09 3.64 -23.78
N GLN A 552 -6.09 3.70 -22.46
CA GLN A 552 -5.58 4.84 -21.67
C GLN A 552 -4.33 4.40 -20.91
N ASP A 553 -3.48 5.34 -20.52
CA ASP A 553 -2.30 5.07 -19.67
C ASP A 553 -2.54 5.43 -18.19
N GLY A 554 -3.70 5.99 -17.85
CA GLY A 554 -4.13 6.29 -16.48
C GLY A 554 -5.56 5.81 -16.20
N ILE A 555 -5.94 5.80 -14.92
CA ILE A 555 -7.30 5.44 -14.49
C ILE A 555 -8.08 6.73 -14.17
N PRO A 556 -9.08 7.12 -14.98
CA PRO A 556 -9.78 8.39 -14.77
C PRO A 556 -10.77 8.34 -13.58
N LYS A 557 -10.81 9.45 -12.82
CA LYS A 557 -11.82 9.76 -11.78
C LYS A 557 -12.59 11.03 -12.17
N ASN A 558 -13.31 10.96 -13.28
CA ASN A 558 -14.04 12.05 -13.94
C ASN A 558 -15.51 12.20 -13.49
N ASP A 559 -16.07 11.21 -12.77
CA ASP A 559 -17.48 11.24 -12.36
C ASP A 559 -17.81 12.52 -11.54
N PRO A 560 -18.85 13.29 -11.92
CA PRO A 560 -19.15 14.60 -11.35
C PRO A 560 -19.88 14.50 -10.00
N GLY A 561 -19.99 13.30 -9.42
CA GLY A 561 -20.61 13.04 -8.12
C GLY A 561 -20.03 13.91 -7.02
N CYS A 562 -20.93 14.58 -6.30
CA CYS A 562 -20.56 15.41 -5.18
C CYS A 562 -21.68 15.52 -4.16
N GLN A 563 -21.39 15.19 -2.90
CA GLN A 563 -22.29 15.49 -1.79
C GLN A 563 -22.31 17.02 -1.58
N PRO A 564 -23.49 17.66 -1.65
CA PRO A 564 -23.59 19.10 -1.51
C PRO A 564 -23.26 19.55 -0.09
N ARG A 565 -22.78 20.80 0.03
CA ARG A 565 -22.60 21.46 1.32
C ARG A 565 -23.91 21.52 2.11
N THR A 566 -23.80 21.52 3.43
CA THR A 566 -24.91 21.72 4.38
C THR A 566 -24.56 22.85 5.35
N ASP A 567 -25.54 23.29 6.16
CA ASP A 567 -25.28 24.32 7.19
C ASP A 567 -24.26 23.86 8.26
N LEU A 568 -24.09 22.54 8.44
CA LEU A 568 -23.12 21.94 9.37
C LEU A 568 -21.77 21.63 8.70
N ILE A 569 -21.75 21.47 7.37
CA ILE A 569 -20.58 21.09 6.58
C ILE A 569 -20.49 21.99 5.34
N PRO A 570 -19.80 23.14 5.41
CA PRO A 570 -19.78 24.14 4.35
C PRO A 570 -18.94 23.75 3.12
N ILE A 571 -18.11 22.71 3.22
CA ILE A 571 -17.25 22.23 2.13
C ILE A 571 -17.91 21.00 1.48
N PRO A 572 -18.22 21.02 0.17
CA PRO A 572 -18.79 19.88 -0.52
C PRO A 572 -17.78 18.74 -0.66
N LEU A 573 -18.27 17.50 -0.76
CA LEU A 573 -17.44 16.29 -0.87
C LEU A 573 -17.61 15.67 -2.25
N CYS A 574 -16.71 16.02 -3.16
CA CYS A 574 -16.70 15.54 -4.54
C CYS A 574 -15.69 14.39 -4.72
N LEU A 575 -15.82 13.61 -5.79
CA LEU A 575 -15.06 12.38 -6.02
C LEU A 575 -13.55 12.48 -5.76
N SER A 576 -12.88 13.52 -6.29
CA SER A 576 -11.42 13.69 -6.14
C SER A 576 -10.95 13.87 -4.69
N ASN A 577 -11.82 14.37 -3.80
CA ASN A 577 -11.57 14.39 -2.37
C ASN A 577 -12.03 13.10 -1.69
N TRP A 578 -13.16 12.52 -2.13
CA TRP A 578 -13.76 11.32 -1.56
C TRP A 578 -12.88 10.07 -1.71
N SER A 579 -12.44 9.79 -2.94
CA SER A 579 -11.61 8.63 -3.33
C SER A 579 -10.35 9.18 -4.00
N ALA A 580 -9.35 9.51 -3.19
CA ALA A 580 -8.07 10.02 -3.67
C ALA A 580 -7.34 8.97 -4.52
N TYR A 581 -6.32 9.40 -5.26
CA TYR A 581 -5.31 8.47 -5.77
C TYR A 581 -4.26 8.22 -4.69
N VAL A 582 -3.53 7.12 -4.83
CA VAL A 582 -2.20 6.92 -4.22
C VAL A 582 -1.12 7.30 -5.24
N ASP A 583 0.12 7.45 -4.83
CA ASP A 583 1.21 7.86 -5.73
C ASP A 583 1.62 6.72 -6.68
N ASP A 584 1.77 5.49 -6.15
CA ASP A 584 2.30 4.32 -6.87
C ASP A 584 1.64 2.97 -6.46
N PHE A 585 1.95 1.88 -7.15
CA PHE A 585 1.41 0.53 -6.91
C PHE A 585 1.83 -0.05 -5.55
N ARG A 586 3.02 0.29 -5.03
CA ARG A 586 3.47 -0.16 -3.71
C ARG A 586 2.62 0.49 -2.62
N GLU A 587 2.38 1.79 -2.73
CA GLU A 587 1.50 2.52 -1.83
C GLU A 587 0.07 1.96 -1.92
N ALA A 588 -0.42 1.62 -3.12
CA ALA A 588 -1.72 0.99 -3.32
C ALA A 588 -1.86 -0.34 -2.55
N ALA A 589 -0.85 -1.22 -2.64
CA ALA A 589 -0.80 -2.48 -1.90
C ALA A 589 -0.70 -2.28 -0.37
N TYR A 590 0.09 -1.28 0.06
CA TYR A 590 0.24 -0.92 1.47
C TYR A 590 -1.08 -0.45 2.11
N TYR A 591 -1.80 0.46 1.45
CA TYR A 591 -3.15 0.89 1.89
C TYR A 591 -4.10 -0.31 1.96
N ALA A 592 -4.12 -1.16 0.93
CA ALA A 592 -4.92 -2.37 0.92
C ALA A 592 -4.59 -3.30 2.11
N ARG A 593 -3.32 -3.57 2.42
CA ARG A 593 -2.90 -4.41 3.57
C ARG A 593 -3.30 -3.82 4.92
N ARG A 594 -3.34 -2.49 5.04
CA ARG A 594 -3.85 -1.84 6.26
C ARG A 594 -5.37 -1.90 6.39
N GLY A 595 -6.10 -2.26 5.34
CA GLY A 595 -7.55 -2.16 5.32
C GLY A 595 -8.02 -0.72 5.21
N ASP A 596 -7.20 0.17 4.64
CA ASP A 596 -7.52 1.57 4.41
C ASP A 596 -7.77 1.77 2.90
N ASN A 597 -8.93 2.33 2.56
CA ASN A 597 -9.33 2.61 1.17
C ASN A 597 -8.91 4.02 0.71
N ASN A 598 -8.11 4.74 1.52
CA ASN A 598 -7.66 6.12 1.32
C ASN A 598 -8.83 7.11 1.05
N ARG A 599 -10.02 6.84 1.61
CA ARG A 599 -11.20 7.69 1.42
C ARG A 599 -11.36 8.75 2.49
N ASN A 600 -11.65 9.98 2.07
CA ASN A 600 -12.04 11.06 2.98
C ASN A 600 -13.56 11.10 3.13
N ALA A 601 -14.07 10.64 4.27
CA ALA A 601 -15.50 10.69 4.61
C ALA A 601 -15.78 11.25 6.02
N SER A 602 -14.73 11.56 6.79
CA SER A 602 -14.86 12.13 8.13
C SER A 602 -14.75 13.65 8.06
N TRP A 603 -15.61 14.38 8.79
CA TRP A 603 -15.59 15.84 8.80
C TRP A 603 -14.73 16.38 9.95
N GLU A 604 -13.90 17.39 9.65
CA GLU A 604 -13.16 18.16 10.64
C GLU A 604 -13.82 19.54 10.85
N PRO A 605 -14.62 19.73 11.92
CA PRO A 605 -15.27 21.01 12.21
C PRO A 605 -14.33 22.07 12.81
N GLN A 606 -13.14 21.72 13.30
CA GLN A 606 -12.15 22.70 13.76
C GLN A 606 -11.31 23.28 12.59
N PRO A 607 -10.85 24.55 12.66
CA PRO A 607 -9.95 25.11 11.64
C PRO A 607 -8.56 24.42 11.59
N PRO A 608 -7.99 24.17 10.39
CA PRO A 608 -8.60 24.34 9.07
C PRO A 608 -9.65 23.25 8.80
N GLN A 609 -10.90 23.69 8.59
CA GLN A 609 -12.02 22.78 8.33
C GLN A 609 -11.80 22.02 7.03
N ARG A 610 -11.98 20.70 7.05
CA ARG A 610 -11.74 19.83 5.91
C ARG A 610 -12.44 18.49 6.06
N TRP A 611 -12.57 17.78 4.95
CA TRP A 611 -12.73 16.33 4.99
C TRP A 611 -11.38 15.68 5.32
N LYS A 612 -11.40 14.64 6.15
CA LYS A 612 -10.23 13.87 6.57
C LYS A 612 -10.48 12.38 6.32
N ALA A 613 -9.39 11.63 6.19
CA ALA A 613 -9.40 10.20 5.94
C ALA A 613 -10.20 9.47 7.04
N MET A 614 -10.87 8.38 6.67
CA MET A 614 -11.50 7.47 7.63
C MET A 614 -10.47 6.67 8.45
N GLY A 615 -9.27 6.50 7.89
CA GLY A 615 -8.23 5.62 8.40
C GLY A 615 -8.58 4.14 8.19
N PRO A 616 -7.69 3.23 8.64
CA PRO A 616 -7.88 1.78 8.54
C PRO A 616 -9.23 1.30 9.06
N GLN A 617 -9.90 0.43 8.30
CA GLN A 617 -11.07 -0.33 8.73
C GLN A 617 -10.70 -1.23 9.94
N ALA A 618 -11.67 -1.57 10.78
CA ALA A 618 -11.47 -2.58 11.83
C ALA A 618 -11.11 -3.93 11.18
N ARG A 619 -10.24 -4.74 11.83
CA ARG A 619 -9.69 -5.97 11.22
C ARG A 619 -10.79 -6.93 10.74
N ASP A 620 -11.86 -7.10 11.52
CA ASP A 620 -12.99 -7.98 11.17
C ASP A 620 -13.95 -7.43 10.09
N LYS A 621 -13.57 -6.31 9.44
CA LYS A 621 -14.33 -5.60 8.39
C LYS A 621 -13.46 -5.17 7.20
N HIS A 622 -12.20 -5.61 7.14
CA HIS A 622 -11.34 -5.37 5.98
C HIS A 622 -12.07 -5.70 4.67
N LEU A 623 -12.11 -4.70 3.79
CA LEU A 623 -12.71 -4.74 2.48
C LEU A 623 -12.01 -3.66 1.64
N VAL A 624 -10.86 -4.01 1.07
CA VAL A 624 -10.12 -3.16 0.12
C VAL A 624 -9.73 -3.98 -1.09
N ILE A 625 -9.94 -3.40 -2.28
CA ILE A 625 -9.51 -3.91 -3.58
C ILE A 625 -8.58 -2.84 -4.19
N THR A 626 -7.50 -3.26 -4.82
CA THR A 626 -6.48 -2.35 -5.40
C THR A 626 -5.94 -2.90 -6.71
N PHE A 627 -5.47 -2.00 -7.60
CA PHE A 627 -4.64 -2.36 -8.74
C PHE A 627 -3.18 -2.06 -8.40
N THR A 628 -2.32 -3.07 -8.51
CA THR A 628 -0.92 -3.05 -8.05
C THR A 628 -0.09 -4.05 -8.88
N ASP A 629 1.17 -4.28 -8.52
CA ASP A 629 2.03 -5.29 -9.13
C ASP A 629 2.20 -6.55 -8.25
N THR A 630 2.67 -7.65 -8.83
CA THR A 630 2.83 -8.94 -8.14
C THR A 630 3.89 -8.92 -7.04
N ALA A 631 4.94 -8.09 -7.14
CA ALA A 631 5.94 -7.96 -6.08
C ALA A 631 5.38 -7.17 -4.89
N SER A 632 4.73 -6.03 -5.13
CA SER A 632 4.02 -5.26 -4.09
C SER A 632 2.91 -6.06 -3.41
N ALA A 633 2.12 -6.84 -4.18
CA ALA A 633 1.09 -7.71 -3.64
C ALA A 633 1.68 -8.82 -2.74
N HIS A 634 2.76 -9.49 -3.17
CA HIS A 634 3.44 -10.50 -2.35
C HIS A 634 4.08 -9.86 -1.12
N ARG A 635 4.79 -8.75 -1.27
CA ARG A 635 5.47 -8.03 -0.19
C ARG A 635 4.54 -7.67 0.95
N TYR A 636 3.30 -7.28 0.63
CA TYR A 636 2.30 -6.94 1.63
C TYR A 636 1.28 -8.06 1.89
N GLY A 637 1.52 -9.30 1.46
CA GLY A 637 0.67 -10.44 1.79
C GLY A 637 -0.80 -10.23 1.41
N LEU A 638 -1.03 -9.77 0.18
CA LEU A 638 -2.36 -9.58 -0.40
C LEU A 638 -2.75 -10.77 -1.26
N GLN A 639 -4.00 -11.18 -1.18
CA GLN A 639 -4.59 -12.11 -2.14
C GLN A 639 -4.74 -11.43 -3.50
N THR A 640 -4.55 -12.18 -4.59
CA THR A 640 -4.69 -11.69 -5.97
C THR A 640 -5.94 -12.30 -6.62
N ALA A 641 -6.59 -11.54 -7.51
CA ALA A 641 -7.76 -12.01 -8.22
C ALA A 641 -7.37 -12.90 -9.40
N GLU A 642 -8.15 -13.96 -9.63
CA GLU A 642 -8.13 -14.74 -10.86
C GLU A 642 -8.81 -13.92 -11.97
N LEU A 643 -8.06 -13.54 -13.00
CA LEU A 643 -8.56 -12.74 -14.11
C LEU A 643 -8.92 -13.65 -15.30
N LEU A 644 -10.01 -13.33 -16.00
CA LEU A 644 -10.41 -14.04 -17.21
C LEU A 644 -9.43 -13.73 -18.37
N ASN A 645 -8.78 -14.75 -18.92
CA ASN A 645 -7.98 -14.64 -20.15
C ASN A 645 -8.83 -14.88 -21.41
N ALA A 646 -8.28 -14.62 -22.60
CA ALA A 646 -8.99 -14.81 -23.87
C ALA A 646 -9.31 -16.29 -24.19
N ALA A 647 -8.59 -17.25 -23.58
CA ALA A 647 -8.94 -18.68 -23.65
C ALA A 647 -10.21 -19.04 -22.82
N GLY A 648 -10.78 -18.10 -22.06
CA GLY A 648 -11.97 -18.30 -21.25
C GLY A 648 -11.70 -18.86 -19.85
N GLU A 649 -10.45 -18.80 -19.38
CA GLU A 649 -10.01 -19.34 -18.09
C GLU A 649 -9.78 -18.22 -17.06
N TYR A 650 -10.12 -18.49 -15.80
CA TYR A 650 -9.80 -17.59 -14.68
C TYR A 650 -8.43 -17.98 -14.11
N VAL A 651 -7.44 -17.10 -14.30
CA VAL A 651 -6.02 -17.37 -14.01
C VAL A 651 -5.50 -16.40 -12.96
N ALA A 652 -4.85 -16.92 -11.90
CA ALA A 652 -4.12 -16.13 -10.90
C ALA A 652 -2.67 -15.86 -11.38
N PRO A 653 -1.99 -14.79 -10.91
CA PRO A 653 -0.62 -14.46 -11.34
C PRO A 653 0.45 -15.35 -10.65
N THR A 654 0.49 -16.62 -11.02
CA THR A 654 1.49 -17.60 -10.58
C THR A 654 2.75 -17.59 -11.46
N GLU A 655 3.85 -18.21 -11.00
CA GLU A 655 5.05 -18.40 -11.83
C GLU A 655 4.73 -19.12 -13.16
N GLU A 656 3.95 -20.20 -13.12
CA GLU A 656 3.58 -20.98 -14.31
C GLU A 656 2.78 -20.13 -15.31
N SER A 657 1.77 -19.41 -14.83
CA SER A 657 0.91 -18.57 -15.68
C SER A 657 1.58 -17.32 -16.21
N LEU A 658 2.56 -16.75 -15.49
CA LEU A 658 3.38 -15.64 -15.98
C LEU A 658 4.37 -16.13 -17.05
N ARG A 659 4.93 -17.33 -16.92
CA ARG A 659 5.73 -17.96 -18.00
C ARG A 659 4.88 -18.25 -19.24
N ALA A 660 3.65 -18.76 -19.06
CA ALA A 660 2.70 -18.94 -20.15
C ALA A 660 2.32 -17.59 -20.82
N GLY A 661 2.14 -16.53 -20.04
CA GLY A 661 1.92 -15.16 -20.54
C GLY A 661 3.09 -14.65 -21.41
N VAL A 662 4.34 -14.88 -21.01
CA VAL A 662 5.51 -14.51 -21.84
C VAL A 662 5.58 -15.30 -23.14
N ALA A 663 5.19 -16.59 -23.12
CA ALA A 663 5.12 -17.41 -24.33
C ALA A 663 4.02 -16.94 -25.31
N ALA A 664 3.00 -16.22 -24.82
CA ALA A 664 1.91 -15.64 -25.61
C ALA A 664 2.19 -14.20 -26.09
N MET A 665 3.29 -13.57 -25.69
CA MET A 665 3.61 -12.18 -26.09
C MET A 665 3.98 -12.05 -27.56
N VAL A 666 3.55 -10.94 -28.17
CA VAL A 666 3.81 -10.57 -29.58
C VAL A 666 4.88 -9.49 -29.70
N ASP A 667 5.57 -9.45 -30.84
CA ASP A 667 6.56 -8.41 -31.13
C ASP A 667 5.93 -7.01 -31.21
N SER A 668 6.63 -6.02 -30.65
CA SER A 668 6.34 -4.61 -30.88
C SER A 668 6.93 -4.13 -32.22
N PRO A 669 6.61 -2.91 -32.67
CA PRO A 669 7.31 -2.27 -33.79
C PRO A 669 8.81 -2.04 -33.58
N VAL A 670 9.34 -2.26 -32.37
CA VAL A 670 10.77 -2.15 -32.04
C VAL A 670 11.36 -3.56 -31.84
N PRO A 671 12.35 -3.96 -32.65
CA PRO A 671 12.96 -5.29 -32.54
C PRO A 671 13.49 -5.61 -31.14
N GLY A 672 13.22 -6.83 -30.66
CA GLY A 672 13.62 -7.28 -29.32
C GLY A 672 12.72 -6.79 -28.18
N VAL A 673 11.66 -6.03 -28.45
CA VAL A 673 10.67 -5.68 -27.40
C VAL A 673 9.34 -6.32 -27.75
N ARG A 674 8.88 -7.23 -26.89
CA ARG A 674 7.57 -7.90 -26.97
C ARG A 674 6.60 -7.37 -25.93
N GLN A 675 5.32 -7.46 -26.24
CA GLN A 675 4.19 -6.88 -25.51
C GLN A 675 3.13 -7.96 -25.25
N VAL A 676 2.26 -7.72 -24.27
CA VAL A 676 1.03 -8.52 -24.08
C VAL A 676 0.16 -8.44 -25.32
N ASP A 677 -0.24 -9.60 -25.84
CA ASP A 677 -1.37 -9.72 -26.76
C ASP A 677 -2.65 -9.98 -25.94
N PRO A 678 -3.61 -9.04 -25.91
CA PRO A 678 -4.85 -9.21 -25.15
C PRO A 678 -5.85 -10.17 -25.82
N GLU A 679 -5.65 -10.52 -27.11
CA GLU A 679 -6.53 -11.43 -27.87
C GLU A 679 -6.00 -12.88 -27.88
N ALA A 680 -4.83 -13.15 -27.31
CA ALA A 680 -4.19 -14.46 -27.34
C ALA A 680 -4.96 -15.52 -26.51
N GLU A 681 -5.58 -16.49 -27.18
CA GLU A 681 -6.24 -17.67 -26.60
C GLU A 681 -5.25 -18.70 -25.99
N ALA A 682 -4.28 -18.25 -25.20
CA ALA A 682 -3.26 -19.09 -24.59
C ALA A 682 -3.76 -19.71 -23.27
N GLU A 683 -3.91 -21.03 -23.24
CA GLU A 683 -4.26 -21.80 -22.03
C GLU A 683 -3.28 -21.52 -20.88
N GLY A 684 -3.80 -21.29 -19.67
CA GLY A 684 -3.04 -21.00 -18.45
C GLY A 684 -2.31 -19.65 -18.42
N ALA A 685 -2.34 -18.84 -19.49
CA ALA A 685 -1.66 -17.55 -19.52
C ALA A 685 -2.37 -16.51 -18.65
N TYR A 686 -1.61 -15.82 -17.79
CA TYR A 686 -2.12 -14.69 -17.00
C TYR A 686 -2.18 -13.42 -17.88
N PRO A 687 -3.35 -12.75 -18.01
CA PRO A 687 -3.55 -11.73 -19.05
C PRO A 687 -2.78 -10.42 -18.84
N LEU A 688 -2.24 -10.16 -17.65
CA LEU A 688 -1.49 -8.94 -17.31
C LEU A 688 -0.03 -9.26 -16.93
N THR A 689 0.57 -10.21 -17.64
CA THR A 689 1.99 -10.58 -17.53
C THR A 689 2.87 -9.48 -18.13
N MET A 690 3.89 -9.00 -17.41
CA MET A 690 4.73 -7.88 -17.84
C MET A 690 6.22 -8.25 -17.87
N LEU A 691 6.86 -8.05 -19.02
CA LEU A 691 8.34 -7.98 -19.12
C LEU A 691 8.78 -6.53 -18.97
N THR A 692 9.72 -6.27 -18.06
CA THR A 692 10.40 -4.97 -17.99
C THR A 692 11.73 -5.05 -18.72
N TYR A 693 11.97 -4.11 -19.63
CA TYR A 693 13.19 -3.98 -20.41
C TYR A 693 14.03 -2.80 -19.91
N ALA A 694 15.34 -3.02 -19.79
CA ALA A 694 16.33 -1.95 -19.72
C ALA A 694 16.65 -1.47 -21.13
N GLY A 695 16.17 -0.28 -21.49
CA GLY A 695 16.57 0.43 -22.70
C GLY A 695 17.87 1.20 -22.43
N VAL A 696 18.88 1.06 -23.29
CA VAL A 696 20.17 1.74 -23.18
C VAL A 696 20.51 2.47 -24.48
N ASN A 697 20.69 3.80 -24.43
CA ASN A 697 21.07 4.63 -25.57
C ASN A 697 22.58 4.54 -25.84
N ARG A 698 23.01 3.39 -26.39
CA ARG A 698 24.42 2.98 -26.53
C ARG A 698 25.30 4.03 -27.22
N THR A 699 24.83 4.57 -28.33
CA THR A 699 25.51 5.58 -29.17
C THR A 699 25.77 6.91 -28.47
N ARG A 700 25.09 7.17 -27.34
CA ARG A 700 25.16 8.43 -26.61
C ARG A 700 26.06 8.35 -25.38
N LEU A 701 26.42 7.14 -24.96
CA LEU A 701 27.24 6.86 -23.79
C LEU A 701 28.70 6.66 -24.18
N ASP A 702 29.63 7.04 -23.29
CA ASP A 702 31.03 6.66 -23.43
C ASP A 702 31.24 5.16 -23.13
N ASP A 703 32.34 4.61 -23.64
CA ASP A 703 32.64 3.17 -23.57
C ASP A 703 32.67 2.65 -22.13
N ARG A 704 33.11 3.49 -21.17
CA ARG A 704 33.11 3.17 -19.74
C ARG A 704 31.70 3.04 -19.19
N THR A 705 30.84 4.02 -19.48
CA THR A 705 29.45 4.02 -19.00
C THR A 705 28.64 2.89 -19.64
N ARG A 706 28.92 2.53 -20.91
CA ARG A 706 28.35 1.32 -21.52
C ARG A 706 28.84 0.05 -20.82
N GLY A 707 30.13 -0.05 -20.50
CA GLY A 707 30.71 -1.18 -19.76
C GLY A 707 30.08 -1.38 -18.39
N GLU A 708 29.97 -0.32 -17.58
CA GLU A 708 29.34 -0.38 -16.25
C GLU A 708 27.85 -0.76 -16.34
N TYR A 709 27.12 -0.26 -17.35
CA TYR A 709 25.74 -0.72 -17.59
C TYR A 709 25.66 -2.17 -18.10
N ALA A 710 26.62 -2.65 -18.88
CA ALA A 710 26.72 -4.06 -19.24
C ALA A 710 26.98 -4.93 -18.00
N ASP A 711 27.84 -4.51 -17.08
CA ASP A 711 28.12 -5.22 -15.82
C ASP A 711 26.88 -5.30 -14.92
N PHE A 712 26.09 -4.21 -14.82
CA PHE A 712 24.81 -4.24 -14.13
C PHE A 712 23.81 -5.20 -14.79
N LEU A 713 23.69 -5.19 -16.12
CA LEU A 713 22.76 -6.05 -16.84
C LEU A 713 23.17 -7.53 -16.75
N GLU A 714 24.47 -7.85 -16.89
CA GLU A 714 25.03 -9.19 -16.70
C GLU A 714 24.72 -9.74 -15.31
N TYR A 715 24.85 -8.92 -14.26
CA TYR A 715 24.42 -9.30 -12.92
C TYR A 715 22.90 -9.51 -12.85
N ALA A 716 22.11 -8.53 -13.33
CA ALA A 716 20.66 -8.55 -13.24
C ALA A 716 20.02 -9.77 -13.91
N VAL A 717 20.55 -10.23 -15.05
CA VAL A 717 20.02 -11.40 -15.79
C VAL A 717 20.77 -12.71 -15.51
N GLY A 718 21.89 -12.64 -14.79
CA GLY A 718 22.66 -13.79 -14.28
C GLY A 718 22.35 -14.08 -12.82
N ASP A 719 23.32 -13.87 -11.93
CA ASP A 719 23.21 -14.16 -10.49
C ASP A 719 22.03 -13.44 -9.80
N GLY A 720 21.62 -12.28 -10.33
CA GLY A 720 20.46 -11.52 -9.89
C GLY A 720 19.11 -12.19 -10.10
N GLN A 721 19.02 -13.23 -10.97
CA GLN A 721 17.79 -13.99 -11.22
C GLN A 721 17.53 -15.11 -10.21
N VAL A 722 18.43 -15.36 -9.25
CA VAL A 722 18.23 -16.40 -8.22
C VAL A 722 17.12 -15.96 -7.26
N PRO A 723 15.99 -16.69 -7.15
CA PRO A 723 14.91 -16.33 -6.23
C PRO A 723 15.34 -16.29 -4.76
N GLY A 724 14.84 -15.30 -4.02
CA GLY A 724 14.95 -15.25 -2.57
C GLY A 724 14.85 -13.85 -1.98
N VAL A 725 15.03 -13.78 -0.66
CA VAL A 725 14.90 -12.54 0.12
C VAL A 725 16.23 -11.90 0.51
N ARG A 726 17.36 -12.59 0.25
CA ARG A 726 18.69 -12.05 0.55
C ARG A 726 19.08 -10.97 -0.45
N GLU A 727 20.01 -10.13 -0.05
CA GLU A 727 20.51 -9.02 -0.86
C GLU A 727 21.15 -9.54 -2.16
N GLY A 728 20.80 -8.92 -3.29
CA GLY A 728 21.20 -9.38 -4.63
C GLY A 728 20.31 -10.44 -5.25
N GLN A 729 19.39 -11.06 -4.50
CA GLN A 729 18.45 -12.05 -5.05
C GLN A 729 17.22 -11.40 -5.70
N LEU A 730 16.57 -12.17 -6.58
CA LEU A 730 15.28 -11.82 -7.17
C LEU A 730 14.16 -11.94 -6.12
N PRO A 731 13.48 -10.85 -5.72
CA PRO A 731 12.46 -10.90 -4.67
C PRO A 731 11.23 -11.75 -5.05
N PRO A 732 10.47 -12.26 -4.06
CA PRO A 732 9.18 -12.89 -4.32
C PRO A 732 8.20 -11.98 -5.07
N GLY A 733 7.33 -12.58 -5.90
CA GLY A 733 6.41 -11.85 -6.79
C GLY A 733 7.02 -11.47 -8.16
N TYR A 734 8.33 -11.68 -8.33
CA TYR A 734 8.98 -11.83 -9.64
C TYR A 734 9.14 -13.31 -10.02
N VAL A 735 9.37 -13.55 -11.29
CA VAL A 735 9.70 -14.86 -11.86
C VAL A 735 11.07 -14.77 -12.56
N PRO A 736 11.98 -15.75 -12.37
CA PRO A 736 13.24 -15.78 -13.11
C PRO A 736 12.98 -15.79 -14.62
N LEU A 737 13.66 -14.92 -15.37
CA LEU A 737 13.55 -14.84 -16.82
C LEU A 737 13.69 -16.23 -17.48
N PRO A 738 12.84 -16.59 -18.46
CA PRO A 738 13.07 -17.78 -19.26
C PRO A 738 14.32 -17.63 -20.14
N GLU A 739 14.81 -18.76 -20.69
CA GLU A 739 16.12 -18.87 -21.33
C GLU A 739 16.28 -17.93 -22.54
N ALA A 740 15.24 -17.75 -23.35
CA ALA A 740 15.27 -16.88 -24.53
C ALA A 740 15.42 -15.40 -24.16
N GLU A 741 14.81 -14.96 -23.07
CA GLU A 741 14.92 -13.59 -22.56
C GLU A 741 16.31 -13.35 -21.96
N VAL A 742 16.88 -14.34 -21.26
CA VAL A 742 18.28 -14.29 -20.78
C VAL A 742 19.25 -14.21 -21.97
N GLU A 743 19.08 -15.03 -23.01
CA GLU A 743 19.89 -14.96 -24.23
C GLU A 743 19.81 -13.59 -24.91
N GLN A 744 18.61 -13.01 -25.02
CA GLN A 744 18.41 -11.67 -25.59
C GLN A 744 19.08 -10.57 -24.75
N ALA A 745 18.99 -10.66 -23.43
CA ALA A 745 19.63 -9.72 -22.53
C ALA A 745 21.16 -9.81 -22.61
N MET A 746 21.72 -11.02 -22.66
CA MET A 746 23.15 -11.25 -22.82
C MET A 746 23.68 -10.77 -24.18
N ALA A 747 22.92 -10.93 -25.27
CA ALA A 747 23.26 -10.32 -26.55
C ALA A 747 23.30 -8.77 -26.48
N THR A 748 22.48 -8.16 -25.61
CA THR A 748 22.55 -6.72 -25.33
C THR A 748 23.75 -6.34 -24.48
N VAL A 749 24.13 -7.17 -23.48
CA VAL A 749 25.38 -7.02 -22.71
C VAL A 749 26.61 -7.05 -23.63
N GLU A 750 26.67 -8.00 -24.56
CA GLU A 750 27.74 -8.11 -25.57
C GLU A 750 27.78 -6.85 -26.47
N CYS A 751 26.63 -6.42 -26.99
CA CYS A 751 26.48 -5.19 -27.78
C CYS A 751 26.94 -3.91 -27.04
N LEU A 752 26.72 -3.81 -25.74
CA LEU A 752 27.19 -2.65 -24.96
C LEU A 752 28.71 -2.68 -24.74
N ARG A 753 29.29 -3.88 -24.59
CA ARG A 753 30.75 -4.08 -24.47
C ARG A 753 31.49 -3.93 -25.80
N ASP A 754 30.87 -4.31 -26.92
CA ASP A 754 31.39 -4.19 -28.27
C ASP A 754 30.28 -3.74 -29.25
N GLU A 755 30.38 -2.49 -29.73
CA GLU A 755 29.39 -1.91 -30.66
C GLU A 755 29.32 -2.64 -32.01
N ASP A 756 30.41 -3.35 -32.40
CA ASP A 756 30.45 -4.17 -33.63
C ASP A 756 29.70 -5.51 -33.44
N ALA A 757 29.42 -5.93 -32.20
CA ALA A 757 28.61 -7.12 -31.88
C ALA A 757 27.11 -6.83 -31.82
N CYS A 758 26.70 -5.57 -31.90
CA CYS A 758 25.29 -5.20 -31.86
C CYS A 758 24.51 -5.72 -33.08
N PRO A 759 23.27 -6.22 -32.89
CA PRO A 759 22.40 -6.59 -34.01
C PRO A 759 22.21 -5.42 -34.99
N ASP A 760 22.32 -5.72 -36.28
CA ASP A 760 21.98 -4.78 -37.35
C ASP A 760 20.50 -4.32 -37.17
N PRO A 761 20.20 -3.03 -37.38
CA PRO A 761 18.81 -2.57 -37.38
C PRO A 761 18.04 -3.28 -38.51
N VAL A 762 17.06 -4.11 -38.14
CA VAL A 762 16.16 -4.71 -39.12
C VAL A 762 15.40 -3.58 -39.83
N GLU A 763 15.60 -3.42 -41.14
CA GLU A 763 14.88 -2.39 -41.90
C GLU A 763 13.37 -2.67 -41.85
N PRO A 764 12.53 -1.69 -41.42
CA PRO A 764 11.09 -1.87 -41.38
C PRO A 764 10.52 -1.76 -42.80
N GLY A 765 10.51 -2.87 -43.55
CA GLY A 765 9.93 -2.90 -44.89
C GLY A 765 10.54 -3.92 -45.86
N GLY A 766 10.59 -5.18 -45.48
CA GLY A 766 10.72 -6.29 -46.44
C GLY A 766 9.43 -7.10 -46.48
N ASP A 767 8.71 -7.11 -47.61
CA ASP A 767 7.67 -8.12 -47.85
C ASP A 767 8.28 -9.51 -47.61
N PRO A 768 7.57 -10.44 -46.94
CA PRO A 768 8.10 -11.77 -46.65
C PRO A 768 8.42 -12.48 -47.98
N THR A 769 9.72 -12.52 -48.31
CA THR A 769 10.19 -13.20 -49.50
C THR A 769 9.89 -14.68 -49.32
N PRO A 770 9.06 -15.31 -50.17
CA PRO A 770 8.73 -16.71 -50.00
C PRO A 770 10.00 -17.54 -50.13
N GLY A 771 10.44 -18.17 -49.03
CA GLY A 771 11.59 -19.06 -49.05
C GLY A 771 11.36 -20.22 -50.00
N ASP A 772 12.40 -20.63 -50.74
CA ASP A 772 12.37 -21.72 -51.74
C ASP A 772 12.17 -23.12 -51.10
N GLY A 773 10.99 -23.32 -50.50
CA GLY A 773 10.48 -24.62 -50.05
C GLY A 773 9.78 -25.33 -51.20
N SER A 774 10.49 -26.22 -51.90
CA SER A 774 9.90 -27.05 -52.98
C SER A 774 8.72 -27.90 -52.45
N PRO A 775 7.49 -27.74 -52.96
CA PRO A 775 6.34 -28.55 -52.53
C PRO A 775 6.30 -29.91 -53.25
N PRO A 776 5.77 -30.97 -52.60
CA PRO A 776 5.49 -32.24 -53.27
C PRO A 776 4.28 -32.14 -54.22
N PRO A 777 4.16 -32.99 -55.25
CA PRO A 777 3.23 -32.77 -56.35
C PRO A 777 1.82 -33.37 -56.19
N GLY A 778 0.79 -32.58 -56.56
CA GLY A 778 -0.58 -33.03 -56.89
C GLY A 778 -1.60 -32.92 -55.74
N THR A 779 -2.90 -32.66 -55.97
CA THR A 779 -3.67 -32.63 -57.25
C THR A 779 -4.94 -31.76 -57.19
N GLY A 780 -5.13 -30.89 -58.19
CA GLY A 780 -6.42 -30.60 -58.88
C GLY A 780 -7.58 -29.88 -58.18
N GLY A 781 -7.99 -28.71 -58.71
CA GLY A 781 -9.26 -28.05 -58.36
C GLY A 781 -9.49 -26.69 -59.06
N SER A 782 -10.40 -26.64 -60.03
CA SER A 782 -10.64 -25.54 -60.99
C SER A 782 -11.05 -24.15 -60.45
N SER A 783 -10.64 -23.11 -61.18
CA SER A 783 -11.09 -21.70 -61.20
C SER A 783 -12.60 -21.54 -61.60
N PRO A 784 -13.29 -20.35 -61.59
CA PRO A 784 -12.72 -18.99 -61.85
C PRO A 784 -13.31 -17.70 -61.20
N ALA A 785 -12.38 -16.76 -60.95
CA ALA A 785 -12.31 -15.34 -61.39
C ALA A 785 -13.42 -14.29 -61.17
N GLY A 786 -12.97 -13.13 -60.68
CA GLY A 786 -13.51 -11.77 -60.84
C GLY A 786 -13.06 -10.86 -59.68
N GLY A 787 -12.45 -9.68 -59.84
CA GLY A 787 -11.97 -8.95 -61.02
C GLY A 787 -12.32 -7.45 -60.95
N GLY A 788 -11.35 -6.55 -60.73
CA GLY A 788 -11.55 -5.09 -60.77
C GLY A 788 -10.50 -4.26 -60.01
N ASP A 789 -9.74 -3.43 -60.73
CA ASP A 789 -8.61 -2.61 -60.23
C ASP A 789 -8.98 -1.19 -59.78
N GLY A 790 -8.06 -0.55 -59.03
CA GLY A 790 -7.86 0.91 -58.98
C GLY A 790 -8.13 1.56 -57.61
N GLY A 791 -7.21 2.24 -56.92
CA GLY A 791 -5.83 2.62 -57.25
C GLY A 791 -5.63 4.13 -57.41
N ALA A 792 -5.44 4.86 -56.29
CA ALA A 792 -4.89 6.21 -56.26
C ALA A 792 -4.47 6.67 -54.85
N ALA A 793 -3.16 6.89 -54.66
CA ALA A 793 -2.57 7.84 -53.72
C ALA A 793 -1.77 8.87 -54.58
N PRO A 794 -1.15 9.95 -54.06
CA PRO A 794 -1.07 10.41 -52.65
C PRO A 794 -1.39 11.91 -52.47
N GLN A 795 -1.32 12.44 -51.23
CA GLN A 795 -0.34 13.47 -50.83
C GLN A 795 -0.55 14.02 -49.40
N SER A 796 0.58 14.42 -48.80
CA SER A 796 0.73 14.97 -47.46
C SER A 796 0.68 16.51 -47.40
N VAL A 797 0.08 17.06 -46.34
CA VAL A 797 0.47 18.30 -45.62
C VAL A 797 -0.21 18.17 -44.24
N GLY A 798 0.38 18.53 -43.10
CA GLY A 798 1.26 19.66 -42.82
C GLY A 798 0.52 20.54 -41.79
N GLY A 799 0.86 20.40 -40.50
CA GLY A 799 0.04 20.96 -39.41
C GLY A 799 0.29 22.45 -39.12
N ALA A 800 -0.71 23.12 -38.53
CA ALA A 800 -0.58 24.21 -37.54
C ALA A 800 -1.92 24.91 -37.26
N GLY A 801 -2.15 25.26 -35.98
CA GLY A 801 -2.60 26.62 -35.62
C GLY A 801 -4.06 27.04 -35.81
N ALA A 802 -4.83 26.95 -34.71
CA ALA A 802 -5.81 27.92 -34.21
C ALA A 802 -6.56 28.88 -35.20
N GLY A 803 -7.90 28.89 -35.12
CA GLY A 803 -8.70 29.95 -35.78
C GLY A 803 -10.21 29.87 -35.58
N THR A 804 -10.74 30.26 -34.41
CA THR A 804 -12.18 30.45 -34.20
C THR A 804 -12.69 31.78 -34.79
N THR A 805 -13.60 31.74 -35.75
CA THR A 805 -14.68 32.72 -36.03
C THR A 805 -15.63 32.09 -37.09
N GLY A 806 -16.93 32.35 -37.19
CA GLY A 806 -17.86 33.19 -36.42
C GLY A 806 -19.15 33.40 -37.24
N GLY A 807 -20.34 33.43 -36.61
CA GLY A 807 -21.63 33.54 -37.33
C GLY A 807 -22.87 33.31 -36.46
N THR A 808 -23.22 34.22 -35.54
CA THR A 808 -24.25 35.29 -35.69
C THR A 808 -25.71 34.82 -35.60
N GLY A 809 -26.49 35.29 -34.59
CA GLY A 809 -27.91 34.91 -34.51
C GLY A 809 -28.89 35.52 -33.47
N GLY A 810 -28.60 36.60 -32.74
CA GLY A 810 -29.62 37.57 -32.25
C GLY A 810 -30.42 37.34 -30.94
N GLY A 811 -30.54 38.40 -30.12
CA GLY A 811 -31.76 38.66 -29.32
C GLY A 811 -31.66 39.01 -27.81
N SER A 812 -31.22 40.25 -27.48
CA SER A 812 -31.67 41.20 -26.42
C SER A 812 -32.51 40.73 -25.20
N THR A 813 -32.39 41.27 -23.98
CA THR A 813 -32.21 42.68 -23.52
C THR A 813 -31.36 42.74 -22.22
N GLY A 814 -30.44 43.68 -21.94
CA GLY A 814 -30.64 45.14 -21.72
C GLY A 814 -30.87 45.43 -20.20
N ALA A 815 -30.30 46.41 -19.49
CA ALA A 815 -29.32 47.51 -19.72
C ALA A 815 -28.57 47.75 -18.37
N GLY A 816 -27.44 48.43 -18.16
CA GLY A 816 -26.83 49.66 -18.72
C GLY A 816 -26.49 50.60 -17.52
N GLY A 817 -25.45 51.44 -17.47
CA GLY A 817 -24.30 51.69 -18.36
C GLY A 817 -23.32 52.73 -17.76
N GLY A 818 -22.08 52.75 -18.24
CA GLY A 818 -21.30 53.97 -18.57
C GLY A 818 -20.54 54.69 -17.42
N ASP A 819 -19.39 55.36 -17.61
CA ASP A 819 -18.41 55.52 -18.71
C ASP A 819 -17.07 56.02 -18.05
N GLY A 820 -15.86 56.00 -18.64
CA GLY A 820 -15.39 55.61 -19.97
C GLY A 820 -13.92 56.07 -20.18
N ALA A 821 -13.49 56.27 -21.44
CA ALA A 821 -12.18 56.79 -21.89
C ALA A 821 -10.93 55.86 -21.78
N ALA A 822 -10.04 55.97 -22.78
CA ALA A 822 -8.98 55.00 -23.09
C ALA A 822 -7.58 55.63 -23.12
N ALA A 823 -6.53 54.82 -22.95
CA ALA A 823 -5.30 54.80 -23.77
C ALA A 823 -4.20 53.89 -23.17
N GLY A 824 -3.30 53.40 -24.02
CA GLY A 824 -1.97 52.91 -23.62
C GLY A 824 -1.85 51.39 -23.49
N GLY A 825 -1.05 50.77 -24.38
CA GLY A 825 -0.66 49.37 -24.27
C GLY A 825 0.60 49.17 -23.43
N GLY A 826 0.88 47.91 -23.09
CA GLY A 826 2.09 47.52 -22.39
C GLY A 826 1.90 46.17 -21.70
N SER A 827 2.52 45.12 -22.24
CA SER A 827 2.71 43.86 -21.53
C SER A 827 3.94 43.97 -20.63
N PRO A 828 3.88 43.53 -19.36
CA PRO A 828 5.08 43.12 -18.66
C PRO A 828 4.93 41.77 -17.92
N SER A 829 6.06 41.08 -17.82
CA SER A 829 6.27 39.85 -17.05
C SER A 829 5.98 40.00 -15.54
N PRO A 830 5.72 38.91 -14.81
CA PRO A 830 5.56 38.95 -13.35
C PRO A 830 6.89 39.28 -12.65
N SER A 831 6.81 40.16 -11.65
CA SER A 831 7.93 40.63 -10.84
C SER A 831 7.90 40.08 -9.41
N THR A 832 9.09 39.66 -8.96
CA THR A 832 9.68 39.76 -7.61
C THR A 832 8.81 39.64 -6.35
N ALA A 833 9.23 38.74 -5.45
CA ALA A 833 8.76 38.64 -4.06
C ALA A 833 9.13 39.88 -3.20
N PRO A 834 8.32 40.22 -2.17
CA PRO A 834 8.70 41.17 -1.11
C PRO A 834 9.51 40.51 0.01
N ALA A 835 10.42 41.28 0.62
CA ALA A 835 11.27 40.84 1.73
C ALA A 835 10.64 41.04 3.12
N ALA A 836 11.23 40.39 4.12
CA ALA A 836 10.76 40.37 5.51
C ALA A 836 11.12 41.62 6.33
N THR A 837 10.30 41.89 7.34
CA THR A 837 10.59 42.76 8.50
C THR A 837 10.00 42.15 9.77
N GLY A 838 10.82 41.90 10.80
CA GLY A 838 10.35 41.67 12.18
C GLY A 838 10.05 42.99 12.92
N PRO A 839 9.81 43.00 14.26
CA PRO A 839 10.20 41.98 15.24
C PRO A 839 9.10 41.60 16.29
N ASP A 840 9.56 40.96 17.39
CA ASP A 840 8.93 40.81 18.73
C ASP A 840 7.95 39.65 19.02
N GLY A 841 8.53 38.53 19.48
CA GLY A 841 8.35 38.00 20.85
C GLY A 841 6.96 37.60 21.38
N GLY A 842 6.70 36.29 21.45
CA GLY A 842 5.62 35.69 22.25
C GLY A 842 5.56 34.17 22.06
N GLU A 843 5.75 33.40 23.14
CA GLU A 843 5.81 31.92 23.10
C GLU A 843 4.42 31.27 22.95
N GLY A 844 4.37 30.09 22.31
CA GLY A 844 3.17 29.25 22.24
C GLY A 844 2.75 28.87 20.81
N GLY A 845 3.42 27.87 20.22
CA GLY A 845 3.08 27.37 18.89
C GLY A 845 3.40 25.88 18.74
N THR A 846 2.37 25.07 18.52
CA THR A 846 2.48 23.64 18.21
C THR A 846 3.29 23.44 16.93
N THR A 847 4.45 22.81 17.02
CA THR A 847 5.25 22.44 15.84
C THR A 847 4.54 21.32 15.08
N ALA A 848 4.09 21.63 13.86
CA ALA A 848 3.77 20.60 12.88
C ALA A 848 5.01 19.70 12.69
N ALA A 849 4.80 18.39 12.58
CA ALA A 849 5.86 17.45 12.30
C ALA A 849 6.38 17.71 10.87
N THR A 850 7.50 18.44 10.78
CA THR A 850 8.26 18.54 9.54
C THR A 850 9.03 17.24 9.38
N THR A 851 8.72 16.47 8.35
CA THR A 851 9.54 15.31 7.94
C THR A 851 10.94 15.82 7.62
N VAL A 852 11.89 15.62 8.55
CA VAL A 852 13.29 15.98 8.32
C VAL A 852 13.88 14.93 7.40
N ALA A 853 13.67 15.11 6.10
CA ALA A 853 14.50 14.48 5.09
C ALA A 853 15.95 14.93 5.35
N GLN A 854 16.75 14.06 5.98
CA GLN A 854 18.18 14.29 6.10
C GLN A 854 18.78 14.21 4.71
N THR A 855 18.88 15.35 4.05
CA THR A 855 19.61 15.47 2.79
C THR A 855 21.07 15.06 3.06
N PRO A 856 21.66 14.15 2.26
CA PRO A 856 23.06 13.82 2.39
C PRO A 856 23.93 15.07 2.39
N ALA A 857 24.93 15.10 3.27
CA ALA A 857 25.80 16.26 3.44
C ALA A 857 26.68 16.47 2.19
N ASN A 858 26.14 17.19 1.21
CA ASN A 858 26.80 17.58 -0.03
C ASN A 858 28.22 18.12 0.27
N PRO A 859 29.28 17.68 -0.45
CA PRO A 859 30.67 17.99 -0.11
C PRO A 859 31.04 19.44 -0.43
N LEU A 860 30.54 20.37 0.38
CA LEU A 860 30.82 21.81 0.34
C LEU A 860 32.24 22.14 0.87
N GLY A 861 33.26 21.44 0.37
CA GLY A 861 34.66 21.61 0.79
C GLY A 861 35.17 23.04 0.61
N ARG A 862 34.70 23.76 -0.43
CA ARG A 862 35.03 25.17 -0.65
C ARG A 862 34.22 26.13 0.24
N LEU A 863 32.97 25.81 0.57
CA LEU A 863 32.14 26.65 1.45
C LEU A 863 32.57 26.51 2.93
N ARG A 864 32.94 25.30 3.36
CA ARG A 864 33.54 25.07 4.70
C ARG A 864 34.86 25.83 4.86
N LEU A 865 35.70 25.90 3.83
CA LEU A 865 36.93 26.70 3.88
C LEU A 865 36.64 28.20 4.00
N ALA A 866 35.66 28.71 3.25
CA ALA A 866 35.21 30.09 3.34
C ALA A 866 34.62 30.42 4.73
N LEU A 867 33.77 29.55 5.28
CA LEU A 867 33.23 29.67 6.64
C LEU A 867 34.34 29.63 7.70
N TRP A 868 35.36 28.78 7.56
CA TRP A 868 36.52 28.77 8.45
C TRP A 868 37.36 30.05 8.35
N ILE A 869 37.58 30.59 7.14
CA ILE A 869 38.28 31.87 6.95
C ILE A 869 37.47 33.02 7.58
N CYS A 870 36.14 33.03 7.41
CA CYS A 870 35.24 34.00 8.04
C CYS A 870 35.21 33.86 9.56
N ALA A 871 35.22 32.64 10.11
CA ALA A 871 35.26 32.40 11.54
C ALA A 871 36.60 32.82 12.16
N VAL A 872 37.73 32.55 11.49
CA VAL A 872 39.06 32.98 11.94
C VAL A 872 39.24 34.50 11.84
N THR A 873 38.76 35.14 10.77
CA THR A 873 38.78 36.61 10.67
C THR A 873 37.82 37.27 11.66
N GLY A 874 36.66 36.67 11.92
CA GLY A 874 35.74 37.08 12.99
C GLY A 874 36.36 36.97 14.38
N ALA A 875 37.02 35.85 14.70
CA ALA A 875 37.73 35.66 15.96
C ALA A 875 38.89 36.67 16.12
N LEU A 876 39.66 36.93 15.06
CA LEU A 876 40.70 37.96 15.04
C LEU A 876 40.12 39.36 15.26
N ALA A 877 38.95 39.68 14.69
CA ALA A 877 38.26 40.95 14.93
C ALA A 877 37.75 41.09 16.37
N VAL A 878 37.22 40.01 16.97
CA VAL A 878 36.76 39.96 18.37
C VAL A 878 37.94 40.12 19.36
N VAL A 879 39.13 39.64 19.03
CA VAL A 879 40.34 39.87 19.84
C VAL A 879 40.94 41.26 19.60
N ALA A 880 40.93 41.77 18.36
CA ALA A 880 41.47 43.09 18.03
C ALA A 880 40.61 44.26 18.54
N GLY A 881 39.28 44.14 18.53
CA GLY A 881 38.36 45.19 18.96
C GLY A 881 38.60 45.72 20.39
N PRO A 882 38.71 44.86 21.42
CA PRO A 882 39.06 45.25 22.79
C PRO A 882 40.44 45.90 22.92
N ILE A 883 41.41 45.51 22.08
CA ILE A 883 42.78 46.05 22.10
C ILE A 883 42.80 47.45 21.45
N LEU A 884 42.16 47.61 20.30
CA LEU A 884 42.03 48.89 19.60
C LEU A 884 41.19 49.91 20.39
N THR A 885 40.14 49.46 21.09
CA THR A 885 39.34 50.35 21.96
C THR A 885 40.06 50.72 23.27
N ARG A 886 41.00 49.91 23.76
CA ARG A 886 41.93 50.30 24.83
C ARG A 886 42.92 51.37 24.36
N LEU A 887 43.59 51.13 23.22
CA LEU A 887 44.53 52.10 22.63
C LEU A 887 43.85 53.44 22.29
N ALA A 888 42.61 53.41 21.77
CA ALA A 888 41.83 54.62 21.51
C ALA A 888 41.45 55.40 22.78
N ARG A 889 41.20 54.72 23.91
CA ARG A 889 40.90 55.36 25.21
C ARG A 889 42.12 56.00 25.86
N GLU A 890 43.31 55.44 25.64
CA GLU A 890 44.57 56.04 26.10
C GLU A 890 44.93 57.31 25.29
N THR A 891 44.49 57.43 24.04
CA THR A 891 44.64 58.67 23.24
C THR A 891 43.56 59.73 23.45
N ALA A 892 42.40 59.38 24.01
CA ALA A 892 41.26 60.31 24.16
C ALA A 892 41.16 61.01 25.53
N SER A 893 42.07 60.69 26.46
CA SER A 893 42.09 61.27 27.82
C SER A 893 42.76 62.65 27.85
N GLY A 894 42.19 63.62 27.11
CA GLY A 894 42.83 64.92 26.91
C GLY A 894 41.98 66.02 26.28
N THR A 895 40.82 66.37 26.85
CA THR A 895 40.32 67.76 27.08
C THR A 895 38.83 67.84 27.44
N LEU A 896 38.50 68.84 28.27
CA LEU A 896 37.22 69.55 28.43
C LEU A 896 36.02 68.89 29.16
N ALA A 897 36.00 69.20 30.46
CA ALA A 897 34.89 69.71 31.28
C ALA A 897 33.70 70.40 30.53
N ALA A 898 32.50 70.61 31.09
CA ALA A 898 32.02 70.56 32.49
C ALA A 898 30.46 70.48 32.59
N ALA A 899 29.94 70.52 33.83
CA ALA A 899 28.59 70.94 34.27
C ALA A 899 27.54 69.87 34.70
N GLU A 900 27.48 69.68 36.02
CA GLU A 900 26.30 69.62 36.94
C GLU A 900 24.89 69.94 36.35
N ARG A 901 23.74 69.41 36.84
CA ARG A 901 23.33 68.87 38.18
C ARG A 901 22.02 68.03 38.09
N PRO A 902 21.55 67.34 39.17
CA PRO A 902 20.50 66.29 39.12
C PRO A 902 19.12 66.65 39.71
N GLY A 903 18.12 65.78 39.52
CA GLY A 903 16.80 65.81 40.19
C GLY A 903 15.99 64.50 40.05
N PRO A 904 15.57 63.80 41.13
CA PRO A 904 14.93 62.47 41.08
C PRO A 904 13.48 62.38 41.63
N ARG A 905 12.89 61.17 41.60
CA ARG A 905 11.64 60.68 42.28
C ARG A 905 10.30 61.07 41.61
N SER A 906 9.16 60.38 41.81
CA SER A 906 8.81 58.99 42.23
C SER A 906 7.27 58.82 42.22
N ALA A 907 6.78 57.57 42.16
CA ALA A 907 5.47 57.07 42.65
C ALA A 907 4.13 57.32 41.89
N ALA A 908 3.57 56.19 41.42
CA ALA A 908 2.26 55.61 41.78
C ALA A 908 0.90 56.27 41.39
N ALA A 909 0.14 55.48 40.58
CA ALA A 909 -1.28 55.07 40.80
C ALA A 909 -2.42 56.13 40.74
N PRO A 910 -3.71 55.71 40.72
CA PRO A 910 -4.34 54.64 39.92
C PRO A 910 -5.66 55.08 39.25
N SER A 911 -6.14 54.28 38.28
CA SER A 911 -7.58 54.01 38.03
C SER A 911 -7.74 52.85 37.06
#